data_AF-A0A7C3EWS9-F1
#
_entry.id   AF-A0A7C3EWS9-F1
#
_cell.length_a   1.000
_cell.length_b   1.000
_cell.length_c   1.000
_cell.angle_alpha   90.00
_cell.angle_beta   90.00
_cell.angle_gamma   90.00
#
_symmetry.space_group_name_H-M   'P 1'
#
loop_
_entity.id
_entity.type
_entity.pdbx_description
1 polymer ?
#
loop_
_entity_poly.entity_id
_entity_poly.type
_entity_poly.pdbx_seq_one_letter_code
_entity_poly.pdbx_strand_id
1 'polypeptide(L)'
;MRASTLVTLCVLPLAAPAADWPHWRGPSRDGVVPEASGWPGGWPPKKLWGTRLGMGCSSPIIVGGKLYATGWWDGQDTLHCFEARTGKELWRQASRAPRYGRHATGDEGEYGGPSSTPAIDTATGLLYTLSIDGDLRCWDTAKEGKPVWALNLYDKLKAPQRPHVGGGRRDYGYPTSPLVRGDLLLIEVGAPAGTVMAFDKRTGERRWASEFNGPAGHTGTPVELKIGDVPCLGLLTLQHLVVMRLDAGHEGKTIATTPWQTEFACNISTPAVVGNRLLITSEYNHSVSTLFEATMGGLREVWTSKAHGVSSSPVVFRDRVFLINRPVQCIELATGRLKWRGGDFTNGSCLVTATDGKLIVFGSRKLVLLDALADEYRELARLDRVVPGTCYPHVTLADGVLCCKDRDGNLVVFSVATGASSPEPPSPKIAGSPPPPQAELPKQAGPARRVTGGLVAAYTFDKAEVPGLTVRGGKLGSGRLTFEADGIAESAEPPAKLVEACQKSNEITIEAWIAPANTTQNGPARIVSLSADPYKRNFTLGQEGDKYEVRLRTTQAGENGMNPALATRGGVAARLSHIVYTRAADGKAAIYVNGEVAASGTVPGDLSSWDAGYRFALGNELTRDRPWRGELRLVALYSRALTPQEVERNYRAGATGGPPRD
;
A
#
# COMPACT_ATOMS: atom_id res chain seq x y z
N MET A 1 -6.85 -40.40 -61.62
CA MET A 1 -6.84 -39.35 -60.58
C MET A 1 -7.25 -39.99 -59.27
N ARG A 2 -6.35 -40.05 -58.27
CA ARG A 2 -6.68 -40.45 -56.89
C ARG A 2 -6.56 -39.19 -56.04
N ALA A 3 -7.66 -38.78 -55.41
CA ALA A 3 -7.71 -37.62 -54.54
C ALA A 3 -7.10 -37.99 -53.18
N SER A 4 -6.04 -37.28 -52.78
CA SER A 4 -5.43 -37.40 -51.46
C SER A 4 -6.12 -36.43 -50.50
N THR A 5 -6.81 -36.98 -49.51
CA THR A 5 -7.41 -36.20 -48.41
C THR A 5 -6.34 -35.88 -47.37
N LEU A 6 -5.96 -34.61 -47.24
CA LEU A 6 -5.10 -34.13 -46.15
C LEU A 6 -5.91 -34.10 -44.84
N VAL A 7 -5.44 -34.82 -43.82
CA VAL A 7 -5.91 -34.71 -42.44
C VAL A 7 -5.04 -33.66 -41.72
N THR A 8 -5.61 -32.51 -41.42
CA THR A 8 -4.95 -31.46 -40.63
C THR A 8 -5.05 -31.84 -39.15
N LEU A 9 -3.91 -32.20 -38.55
CA LEU A 9 -3.81 -32.50 -37.12
C LEU A 9 -3.84 -31.20 -36.32
N CYS A 10 -4.96 -30.88 -35.66
CA CYS A 10 -5.05 -29.79 -34.70
C CYS A 10 -4.25 -30.13 -33.43
N VAL A 11 -3.04 -29.57 -33.30
CA VAL A 11 -2.28 -29.59 -32.06
C VAL A 11 -2.87 -28.53 -31.13
N LEU A 12 -3.69 -28.94 -30.15
CA LEU A 12 -4.10 -28.08 -29.05
C LEU A 12 -2.87 -27.79 -28.18
N PRO A 13 -2.54 -26.51 -27.88
CA PRO A 13 -1.46 -26.19 -26.97
C PRO A 13 -1.81 -26.72 -25.57
N LEU A 14 -0.97 -27.59 -25.00
CA LEU A 14 -1.06 -27.92 -23.58
C LEU A 14 -0.87 -26.62 -22.80
N ALA A 15 -1.91 -26.18 -22.09
CA ALA A 15 -1.77 -25.11 -21.11
C ALA A 15 -0.74 -25.55 -20.07
N ALA A 16 0.30 -24.74 -19.85
CA ALA A 16 1.26 -24.98 -18.79
C ALA A 16 0.51 -25.11 -17.45
N PRO A 17 0.84 -26.10 -16.60
CA PRO A 17 0.18 -26.25 -15.32
C PRO A 17 0.36 -24.97 -14.49
N ALA A 18 -0.76 -24.43 -14.02
CA ALA A 18 -0.73 -23.39 -13.01
C ALA A 18 -0.01 -23.90 -11.76
N ALA A 19 0.84 -23.04 -11.19
CA ALA A 19 1.60 -23.38 -9.99
C ALA A 19 0.98 -22.70 -8.78
N ASP A 20 1.00 -23.40 -7.64
CA ASP A 20 0.75 -22.79 -6.35
C ASP A 20 1.79 -21.69 -6.05
N TRP A 21 1.40 -20.73 -5.22
CA TRP A 21 2.25 -19.69 -4.66
C TRP A 21 2.36 -19.88 -3.15
N PRO A 22 3.17 -20.83 -2.65
CA PRO A 22 3.17 -21.24 -1.24
C PRO A 22 3.96 -20.33 -0.30
N HIS A 23 4.75 -19.38 -0.81
CA HIS A 23 5.64 -18.55 0.00
C HIS A 23 6.02 -17.25 -0.73
N TRP A 24 6.78 -16.39 -0.03
CA TRP A 24 7.34 -15.15 -0.58
C TRP A 24 7.92 -15.34 -1.99
N ARG A 25 7.52 -14.46 -2.92
CA ARG A 25 7.96 -14.42 -4.33
C ARG A 25 7.69 -15.69 -5.16
N GLY A 26 6.69 -16.48 -4.77
CA GLY A 26 6.16 -17.56 -5.58
C GLY A 26 6.97 -18.85 -5.51
N PRO A 27 6.64 -19.87 -6.32
CA PRO A 27 7.09 -21.25 -6.15
C PRO A 27 8.62 -21.41 -6.14
N SER A 28 9.33 -20.56 -6.88
CA SER A 28 10.80 -20.56 -6.96
C SER A 28 11.47 -19.45 -6.14
N ARG A 29 10.70 -18.62 -5.41
CA ARG A 29 11.17 -17.48 -4.58
C ARG A 29 11.91 -16.37 -5.36
N ASP A 30 11.82 -16.37 -6.68
CA ASP A 30 12.53 -15.47 -7.58
C ASP A 30 11.61 -14.46 -8.29
N GLY A 31 10.29 -14.54 -8.07
CA GLY A 31 9.31 -13.70 -8.75
C GLY A 31 9.10 -14.08 -10.21
N VAL A 32 9.46 -15.29 -10.62
CA VAL A 32 9.15 -15.85 -11.94
C VAL A 32 8.15 -16.99 -11.77
N VAL A 33 7.04 -16.94 -12.51
CA VAL A 33 6.02 -17.99 -12.49
C VAL A 33 5.93 -18.71 -13.84
N PRO A 34 5.65 -20.03 -13.83
CA PRO A 34 5.51 -20.79 -15.07
C PRO A 34 4.19 -20.51 -15.79
N GLU A 35 3.17 -19.98 -15.11
CA GLU A 35 1.88 -19.70 -15.76
C GLU A 35 1.93 -18.44 -16.66
N ALA A 36 0.98 -18.36 -17.60
CA ALA A 36 0.85 -17.23 -18.51
C ALA A 36 0.14 -16.04 -17.83
N SER A 37 0.42 -14.82 -18.31
CA SER A 37 -0.24 -13.61 -17.79
C SER A 37 -1.72 -13.49 -18.13
N GLY A 38 -2.22 -14.27 -19.09
CA GLY A 38 -3.57 -14.13 -19.65
C GLY A 38 -3.69 -13.15 -20.81
N TRP A 39 -2.61 -12.51 -21.25
CA TRP A 39 -2.61 -11.59 -22.39
C TRP A 39 -2.94 -12.29 -23.73
N PRO A 40 -3.70 -11.65 -24.65
CA PRO A 40 -4.35 -10.34 -24.52
C PRO A 40 -5.73 -10.36 -23.87
N GLY A 41 -6.41 -11.52 -23.78
CA GLY A 41 -7.83 -11.58 -23.41
C GLY A 41 -8.14 -11.41 -21.92
N GLY A 42 -7.17 -11.61 -21.04
CA GLY A 42 -7.29 -11.50 -19.58
C GLY A 42 -6.97 -10.12 -19.02
N TRP A 43 -6.70 -9.12 -19.87
CA TRP A 43 -6.28 -7.77 -19.46
C TRP A 43 -7.18 -6.67 -20.07
N PRO A 44 -7.52 -5.62 -19.30
CA PRO A 44 -7.28 -5.46 -17.86
C PRO A 44 -7.99 -6.56 -17.05
N PRO A 45 -7.41 -7.00 -15.93
CA PRO A 45 -7.90 -8.19 -15.24
C PRO A 45 -9.22 -7.93 -14.56
N LYS A 46 -10.08 -8.94 -14.54
CA LYS A 46 -11.45 -8.83 -14.00
C LYS A 46 -11.39 -8.92 -12.48
N LYS A 47 -11.86 -7.89 -11.77
CA LYS A 47 -11.99 -7.95 -10.30
C LYS A 47 -12.95 -9.08 -9.92
N LEU A 48 -12.51 -9.97 -9.04
CA LEU A 48 -13.33 -11.03 -8.45
C LEU A 48 -13.96 -10.54 -7.14
N TRP A 49 -13.15 -10.10 -6.20
CA TRP A 49 -13.58 -9.62 -4.90
C TRP A 49 -12.52 -8.74 -4.24
N GLY A 50 -12.82 -8.16 -3.09
CA GLY A 50 -11.86 -7.45 -2.26
C GLY A 50 -12.32 -7.37 -0.82
N THR A 51 -11.38 -7.21 0.10
CA THR A 51 -11.64 -7.16 1.55
C THR A 51 -10.57 -6.32 2.26
N ARG A 52 -10.80 -6.00 3.53
CA ARG A 52 -9.83 -5.30 4.39
C ARG A 52 -9.39 -6.21 5.53
N LEU A 53 -8.10 -6.50 5.58
CA LEU A 53 -7.48 -7.42 6.55
C LEU A 53 -6.87 -6.71 7.76
N GLY A 54 -6.82 -5.39 7.75
CA GLY A 54 -6.05 -4.61 8.73
C GLY A 54 -4.58 -4.44 8.33
N MET A 55 -3.84 -3.64 9.11
CA MET A 55 -2.50 -3.20 8.76
C MET A 55 -1.51 -4.36 8.57
N GLY A 56 -0.52 -4.21 7.71
CA GLY A 56 0.55 -5.19 7.55
C GLY A 56 1.10 -5.22 6.14
N CYS A 57 2.41 -5.37 6.00
CA CYS A 57 3.09 -5.44 4.71
C CYS A 57 3.24 -6.88 4.17
N SER A 58 2.67 -7.87 4.86
CA SER A 58 2.70 -9.27 4.46
C SER A 58 1.89 -9.51 3.18
N SER A 59 2.47 -10.29 2.26
CA SER A 59 1.85 -10.65 0.99
C SER A 59 0.88 -11.82 1.15
N PRO A 60 -0.22 -11.87 0.37
CA PRO A 60 -1.04 -13.07 0.30
C PRO A 60 -0.26 -14.22 -0.36
N ILE A 61 -0.63 -15.47 -0.03
CA ILE A 61 -0.16 -16.68 -0.70
C ILE A 61 -1.36 -17.49 -1.19
N ILE A 62 -1.21 -18.30 -2.24
CA ILE A 62 -2.30 -19.10 -2.81
C ILE A 62 -1.83 -20.54 -2.95
N VAL A 63 -2.55 -21.49 -2.36
CA VAL A 63 -2.28 -22.93 -2.49
C VAL A 63 -3.57 -23.70 -2.61
N GLY A 64 -3.67 -24.56 -3.64
CA GLY A 64 -4.82 -25.44 -3.85
C GLY A 64 -6.15 -24.67 -3.92
N GLY A 65 -6.15 -23.52 -4.60
CA GLY A 65 -7.33 -22.66 -4.72
C GLY A 65 -7.73 -21.89 -3.45
N LYS A 66 -6.90 -21.93 -2.39
CA LYS A 66 -7.12 -21.17 -1.14
C LYS A 66 -6.13 -20.01 -1.04
N LEU A 67 -6.63 -18.84 -0.69
CA LEU A 67 -5.83 -17.65 -0.43
C LEU A 67 -5.62 -17.51 1.07
N TYR A 68 -4.36 -17.42 1.49
CA TYR A 68 -3.98 -17.14 2.87
C TYR A 68 -3.38 -15.75 2.97
N ALA A 69 -3.84 -14.95 3.92
CA ALA A 69 -3.33 -13.61 4.11
C ALA A 69 -3.37 -13.22 5.58
N THR A 70 -2.38 -12.45 6.02
CA THR A 70 -2.31 -11.93 7.38
C THR A 70 -2.64 -10.44 7.42
N GLY A 71 -3.01 -9.94 8.59
CA GLY A 71 -3.20 -8.53 8.85
C GLY A 71 -3.12 -8.25 10.35
N TRP A 72 -3.29 -6.99 10.74
CA TRP A 72 -3.29 -6.56 12.12
C TRP A 72 -4.51 -5.70 12.41
N TRP A 73 -5.25 -6.07 13.45
CA TRP A 73 -6.42 -5.34 13.93
C TRP A 73 -6.48 -5.41 15.45
N ASP A 74 -6.66 -4.25 16.09
CA ASP A 74 -6.98 -4.15 17.52
C ASP A 74 -6.11 -5.02 18.44
N GLY A 75 -4.78 -4.84 18.34
CA GLY A 75 -3.82 -5.55 19.19
C GLY A 75 -3.58 -7.01 18.82
N GLN A 76 -4.04 -7.46 17.65
CA GLN A 76 -3.94 -8.84 17.20
C GLN A 76 -3.43 -8.92 15.75
N ASP A 77 -2.49 -9.85 15.52
CA ASP A 77 -2.26 -10.39 14.19
C ASP A 77 -3.40 -11.35 13.85
N THR A 78 -3.92 -11.26 12.63
CA THR A 78 -4.92 -12.16 12.07
C THR A 78 -4.32 -12.97 10.93
N LEU A 79 -4.75 -14.23 10.80
CA LEU A 79 -4.47 -15.11 9.67
C LEU A 79 -5.81 -15.56 9.09
N HIS A 80 -6.06 -15.20 7.84
CA HIS A 80 -7.28 -15.52 7.13
C HIS A 80 -7.02 -16.57 6.06
N CYS A 81 -7.99 -17.44 5.84
CA CYS A 81 -8.04 -18.37 4.72
C CYS A 81 -9.35 -18.12 3.95
N PHE A 82 -9.24 -17.84 2.67
CA PHE A 82 -10.37 -17.63 1.76
C PHE A 82 -10.35 -18.67 0.65
N GLU A 83 -11.52 -19.00 0.11
CA GLU A 83 -11.60 -19.58 -1.22
C GLU A 83 -11.20 -18.50 -2.24
N ALA A 84 -10.15 -18.75 -3.02
CA ALA A 84 -9.41 -17.69 -3.72
C ALA A 84 -10.23 -16.98 -4.81
N ARG A 85 -11.20 -17.67 -5.43
CA ARG A 85 -11.97 -17.11 -6.55
C ARG A 85 -13.22 -16.34 -6.10
N THR A 86 -13.86 -16.78 -5.01
CA THR A 86 -15.12 -16.21 -4.52
C THR A 86 -14.92 -15.25 -3.35
N GLY A 87 -13.81 -15.36 -2.63
CA GLY A 87 -13.55 -14.56 -1.43
C GLY A 87 -14.32 -15.03 -0.19
N LYS A 88 -14.95 -16.20 -0.24
CA LYS A 88 -15.58 -16.81 0.92
C LYS A 88 -14.52 -17.12 1.98
N GLU A 89 -14.63 -16.49 3.16
CA GLU A 89 -13.78 -16.84 4.30
C GLU A 89 -14.08 -18.27 4.74
N LEU A 90 -13.05 -19.12 4.72
CA LEU A 90 -13.13 -20.52 5.13
C LEU A 90 -12.85 -20.65 6.62
N TRP A 91 -11.85 -19.92 7.12
CA TRP A 91 -11.52 -19.84 8.53
C TRP A 91 -10.61 -18.63 8.80
N ARG A 92 -10.52 -18.25 10.08
CA ARG A 92 -9.64 -17.19 10.56
C ARG A 92 -9.07 -17.55 11.92
N GLN A 93 -7.80 -17.22 12.12
CA GLN A 93 -7.12 -17.28 13.42
C GLN A 93 -6.66 -15.88 13.82
N ALA A 94 -6.53 -15.66 15.12
CA ALA A 94 -6.00 -14.42 15.67
C ALA A 94 -5.03 -14.72 16.82
N SER A 95 -4.06 -13.84 17.01
CA SER A 95 -3.11 -13.93 18.11
C SER A 95 -2.67 -12.54 18.53
N ARG A 96 -2.53 -12.34 19.84
CA ARG A 96 -2.08 -11.06 20.38
C ARG A 96 -0.71 -10.70 19.80
N ALA A 97 -0.60 -9.48 19.29
CA ALA A 97 0.65 -8.92 18.79
C ALA A 97 0.63 -7.39 18.93
N PRO A 98 1.70 -6.77 19.47
CA PRO A 98 1.83 -5.32 19.43
C PRO A 98 1.91 -4.83 17.98
N ARG A 99 1.38 -3.63 17.73
CA ARG A 99 1.31 -3.05 16.37
C ARG A 99 2.68 -2.92 15.69
N TYR A 100 3.72 -2.58 16.44
CA TYR A 100 5.06 -2.27 15.90
C TYR A 100 6.16 -3.26 16.34
N GLY A 101 5.82 -4.24 17.20
CA GLY A 101 6.82 -5.05 17.92
C GLY A 101 7.26 -4.40 19.24
N ARG A 102 7.67 -5.21 20.22
CA ARG A 102 8.05 -4.75 21.58
C ARG A 102 9.38 -3.97 21.64
N HIS A 103 10.21 -4.11 20.62
CA HIS A 103 11.50 -3.44 20.49
C HIS A 103 11.51 -2.40 19.38
N ALA A 104 10.33 -2.03 18.86
CA ALA A 104 10.20 -1.07 17.78
C ALA A 104 10.96 0.23 18.11
N THR A 105 11.68 0.76 17.13
CA THR A 105 12.31 2.08 17.25
C THR A 105 12.40 2.71 15.88
N GLY A 106 11.84 3.92 15.74
CA GLY A 106 11.81 4.68 14.50
C GLY A 106 10.75 4.23 13.51
N ASP A 107 10.30 5.17 12.68
CA ASP A 107 9.41 4.98 11.52
C ASP A 107 8.08 4.23 11.78
N GLU A 108 7.55 4.28 13.01
CA GLU A 108 6.21 3.74 13.37
C GLU A 108 5.05 4.41 12.60
N GLY A 109 5.30 5.56 11.98
CA GLY A 109 4.38 6.19 11.03
C GLY A 109 4.32 5.48 9.67
N GLU A 110 5.36 4.70 9.32
CA GLU A 110 5.52 4.06 8.02
C GLU A 110 5.26 2.55 8.02
N TYR A 111 5.26 1.92 9.19
CA TYR A 111 5.25 0.47 9.31
C TYR A 111 4.38 0.01 10.49
N GLY A 112 3.81 -1.20 10.39
CA GLY A 112 3.04 -1.83 11.47
C GLY A 112 2.25 -3.04 10.99
N GLY A 113 1.92 -3.94 11.92
CA GLY A 113 1.31 -5.23 11.63
C GLY A 113 2.28 -6.26 11.02
N PRO A 114 1.79 -7.45 10.65
CA PRO A 114 2.63 -8.52 10.12
C PRO A 114 3.19 -8.15 8.75
N SER A 115 4.50 -8.33 8.61
CA SER A 115 5.23 -7.99 7.38
C SER A 115 5.96 -9.18 6.77
N SER A 116 6.26 -10.18 7.60
CA SER A 116 6.63 -11.51 7.15
C SER A 116 5.51 -12.15 6.34
N THR A 117 5.82 -12.61 5.12
CA THR A 117 4.88 -13.36 4.29
C THR A 117 4.79 -14.79 4.81
N PRO A 118 3.58 -15.35 5.04
CA PRO A 118 3.44 -16.73 5.48
C PRO A 118 4.07 -17.70 4.47
N ALA A 119 4.47 -18.87 4.96
CA ALA A 119 4.94 -19.97 4.13
C ALA A 119 4.11 -21.21 4.43
N ILE A 120 3.68 -21.94 3.41
CA ILE A 120 3.01 -23.24 3.58
C ILE A 120 3.86 -24.34 2.97
N ASP A 121 4.01 -25.43 3.72
CA ASP A 121 4.55 -26.67 3.20
C ASP A 121 3.42 -27.45 2.50
N THR A 122 3.38 -27.42 1.16
CA THR A 122 2.31 -28.05 0.37
C THR A 122 2.24 -29.56 0.58
N ALA A 123 3.34 -30.21 0.97
CA ALA A 123 3.37 -31.65 1.25
C ALA A 123 2.66 -32.02 2.56
N THR A 124 2.65 -31.12 3.55
CA THR A 124 2.09 -31.40 4.89
C THR A 124 0.86 -30.58 5.22
N GLY A 125 0.60 -29.49 4.49
CA GLY A 125 -0.45 -28.53 4.79
C GLY A 125 -0.16 -27.67 6.03
N LEU A 126 1.07 -27.69 6.55
CA LEU A 126 1.48 -26.85 7.67
C LEU A 126 1.82 -25.44 7.16
N LEU A 127 1.22 -24.43 7.79
CA LEU A 127 1.45 -23.02 7.49
C LEU A 127 2.22 -22.37 8.63
N TYR A 128 3.19 -21.54 8.28
CA TYR A 128 4.09 -20.85 9.19
C TYR A 128 3.93 -19.34 9.09
N THR A 129 3.78 -18.67 10.22
CA THR A 129 3.74 -17.20 10.33
C THR A 129 4.79 -16.73 11.31
N LEU A 130 5.43 -15.59 11.03
CA LEU A 130 6.29 -14.88 11.96
C LEU A 130 5.71 -13.48 12.21
N SER A 131 5.31 -13.18 13.44
CA SER A 131 4.86 -11.83 13.78
C SER A 131 6.03 -10.85 13.83
N ILE A 132 5.71 -9.57 13.66
CA ILE A 132 6.64 -8.45 13.92
C ILE A 132 7.30 -8.54 15.30
N ASP A 133 6.60 -9.11 16.28
CA ASP A 133 7.05 -9.26 17.67
C ASP A 133 7.83 -10.57 17.91
N GLY A 134 8.11 -11.34 16.84
CA GLY A 134 8.90 -12.57 16.91
C GLY A 134 8.12 -13.80 17.28
N ASP A 135 6.78 -13.78 17.22
CA ASP A 135 5.99 -15.00 17.42
C ASP A 135 6.04 -15.85 16.15
N LEU A 136 6.83 -16.92 16.20
CA LEU A 136 6.86 -17.96 15.19
C LEU A 136 5.81 -19.00 15.52
N ARG A 137 4.85 -19.21 14.60
CA ARG A 137 3.71 -20.10 14.81
C ARG A 137 3.54 -21.07 13.65
N CYS A 138 3.09 -22.28 13.96
CA CYS A 138 2.67 -23.28 13.00
C CYS A 138 1.18 -23.58 13.13
N TRP A 139 0.51 -23.67 11.99
CA TRP A 139 -0.93 -23.86 11.86
C TRP A 139 -1.22 -25.05 10.95
N ASP A 140 -2.17 -25.89 11.34
CA ASP A 140 -2.63 -27.02 10.52
C ASP A 140 -3.78 -26.55 9.61
N THR A 141 -3.50 -26.34 8.32
CA THR A 141 -4.50 -25.83 7.37
C THR A 141 -5.59 -26.84 7.02
N ALA A 142 -5.34 -28.15 7.24
CA ALA A 142 -6.35 -29.20 7.09
C ALA A 142 -7.35 -29.20 8.24
N LYS A 143 -7.00 -28.59 9.38
CA LYS A 143 -7.85 -28.44 10.57
C LYS A 143 -8.18 -26.98 10.85
N GLU A 144 -8.60 -26.25 9.82
CA GLU A 144 -9.08 -24.87 9.93
C GLU A 144 -8.08 -23.90 10.60
N GLY A 145 -6.78 -24.14 10.37
CA GLY A 145 -5.71 -23.35 10.96
C GLY A 145 -5.53 -23.63 12.46
N LYS A 146 -5.87 -24.81 12.97
CA LYS A 146 -5.64 -25.15 14.38
C LYS A 146 -4.14 -24.96 14.73
N PRO A 147 -3.79 -24.28 15.83
CA PRO A 147 -2.40 -24.15 16.26
C PRO A 147 -1.75 -25.52 16.50
N VAL A 148 -0.53 -25.71 15.98
CA VAL A 148 0.29 -26.91 16.21
C VAL A 148 1.34 -26.62 17.28
N TRP A 149 2.11 -25.55 17.09
CA TRP A 149 3.09 -25.05 18.05
C TRP A 149 3.30 -23.55 17.86
N ALA A 150 3.83 -22.90 18.90
CA ALA A 150 4.19 -21.49 18.88
C ALA A 150 5.40 -21.24 19.80
N LEU A 151 6.28 -20.33 19.39
CA LEU A 151 7.35 -19.82 20.24
C LEU A 151 7.63 -18.35 19.89
N ASN A 152 7.95 -17.54 20.90
CA ASN A 152 8.42 -16.18 20.67
C ASN A 152 9.96 -16.17 20.66
N LEU A 153 10.55 -15.63 19.60
CA LEU A 153 12.01 -15.60 19.39
C LEU A 153 12.73 -14.78 20.47
N TYR A 154 12.17 -13.63 20.89
CA TYR A 154 12.76 -12.83 21.97
C TYR A 154 12.71 -13.60 23.30
N ASP A 155 11.58 -14.21 23.62
CA ASP A 155 11.39 -14.88 24.90
C ASP A 155 12.19 -16.18 24.99
N LYS A 156 12.17 -17.00 23.93
CA LYS A 156 12.78 -18.33 23.90
C LYS A 156 14.29 -18.27 23.66
N LEU A 157 14.74 -17.40 22.77
CA LEU A 157 16.14 -17.35 22.30
C LEU A 157 16.92 -16.16 22.87
N LYS A 158 16.25 -15.25 23.60
CA LYS A 158 16.85 -14.03 24.12
C LYS A 158 17.49 -13.18 23.02
N ALA A 159 16.85 -13.15 21.85
CA ALA A 159 17.27 -12.31 20.73
C ALA A 159 17.31 -10.84 21.19
N PRO A 160 18.41 -10.11 20.95
CA PRO A 160 18.56 -8.72 21.35
C PRO A 160 17.79 -7.80 20.39
N GLN A 161 17.50 -6.60 20.87
CA GLN A 161 17.12 -5.49 20.00
C GLN A 161 18.26 -5.18 19.01
N ARG A 162 17.92 -4.72 17.80
CA ARG A 162 18.94 -4.39 16.79
C ARG A 162 19.84 -3.24 17.28
N PRO A 163 21.15 -3.26 16.93
CA PRO A 163 22.11 -2.26 17.40
C PRO A 163 21.89 -0.89 16.74
N HIS A 164 22.58 0.13 17.27
CA HIS A 164 22.65 1.44 16.62
C HIS A 164 23.55 1.35 15.39
N VAL A 165 23.08 1.83 14.24
CA VAL A 165 23.84 1.90 12.99
C VAL A 165 23.49 3.17 12.22
N GLY A 166 24.42 3.71 11.44
CA GLY A 166 24.12 4.63 10.33
C GLY A 166 23.36 5.93 10.64
N GLY A 167 23.29 6.37 11.91
CA GLY A 167 22.57 7.58 12.32
C GLY A 167 21.53 7.39 13.42
N GLY A 168 21.30 6.15 13.89
CA GLY A 168 20.45 5.88 15.04
C GLY A 168 20.15 4.41 15.23
N ARG A 169 19.21 4.10 16.12
CA ARG A 169 18.65 2.74 16.21
C ARG A 169 17.34 2.68 15.43
N ARG A 170 17.25 1.70 14.55
CA ARG A 170 16.03 1.34 13.82
C ARG A 170 15.76 -0.14 14.01
N ASP A 171 14.57 -0.47 14.47
CA ASP A 171 14.15 -1.86 14.70
C ASP A 171 12.69 -2.01 14.26
N TYR A 172 12.49 -2.74 13.17
CA TYR A 172 11.18 -3.02 12.57
C TYR A 172 10.64 -4.41 13.00
N GLY A 173 11.21 -5.00 14.06
CA GLY A 173 10.86 -6.34 14.47
C GLY A 173 11.33 -7.39 13.46
N TYR A 174 10.49 -8.40 13.20
CA TYR A 174 10.81 -9.48 12.26
C TYR A 174 9.95 -9.40 10.97
N PRO A 175 10.49 -8.83 9.88
CA PRO A 175 9.81 -8.81 8.58
C PRO A 175 10.19 -10.01 7.68
N THR A 176 11.22 -10.78 8.03
CA THR A 176 11.73 -11.87 7.19
C THR A 176 10.75 -13.03 7.12
N SER A 177 10.46 -13.51 5.90
CA SER A 177 9.54 -14.60 5.63
C SER A 177 10.21 -15.96 5.90
N PRO A 178 9.53 -16.91 6.58
CA PRO A 178 10.10 -18.24 6.84
C PRO A 178 10.44 -18.99 5.56
N LEU A 179 11.53 -19.75 5.58
CA LEU A 179 11.92 -20.63 4.48
C LEU A 179 11.75 -22.10 4.88
N VAL A 180 10.78 -22.76 4.25
CA VAL A 180 10.55 -24.21 4.39
C VAL A 180 11.54 -24.98 3.49
N ARG A 181 12.33 -25.88 4.08
CA ARG A 181 13.31 -26.73 3.40
C ARG A 181 13.32 -28.13 3.98
N GLY A 182 12.79 -29.10 3.24
CA GLY A 182 12.67 -30.48 3.74
C GLY A 182 11.88 -30.50 5.05
N ASP A 183 12.49 -31.01 6.13
CA ASP A 183 11.89 -31.02 7.48
C ASP A 183 12.23 -29.79 8.32
N LEU A 184 12.94 -28.83 7.75
CA LEU A 184 13.40 -27.63 8.45
C LEU A 184 12.59 -26.40 8.06
N LEU A 185 12.46 -25.51 9.03
CA LEU A 185 12.01 -24.13 8.88
C LEU A 185 13.19 -23.20 9.22
N LEU A 186 13.74 -22.52 8.23
CA LEU A 186 14.84 -21.57 8.39
C LEU A 186 14.30 -20.17 8.66
N ILE A 187 14.78 -19.55 9.74
CA ILE A 187 14.37 -18.23 10.20
C ILE A 187 15.60 -17.36 10.43
N GLU A 188 15.54 -16.11 9.97
CA GLU A 188 16.50 -15.07 10.34
C GLU A 188 16.13 -14.52 11.73
N VAL A 189 16.87 -14.98 12.75
CA VAL A 189 16.64 -14.61 14.16
C VAL A 189 17.55 -13.44 14.56
N GLY A 190 18.81 -13.49 14.15
CA GLY A 190 19.85 -12.56 14.59
C GLY A 190 20.60 -13.02 15.85
N ALA A 191 21.75 -12.37 16.07
CA ALA A 191 22.68 -12.52 17.20
C ALA A 191 22.05 -12.84 18.58
N PRO A 192 22.81 -13.35 19.57
CA PRO A 192 24.20 -13.79 19.50
C PRO A 192 24.34 -15.29 19.15
N ALA A 193 23.25 -16.05 19.16
CA ALA A 193 23.29 -17.51 19.00
C ALA A 193 23.41 -17.98 17.54
N GLY A 194 23.28 -17.07 16.57
CA GLY A 194 23.36 -17.32 15.13
C GLY A 194 22.32 -16.48 14.38
N THR A 195 22.70 -15.92 13.23
CA THR A 195 21.81 -15.05 12.43
C THR A 195 20.65 -15.84 11.82
N VAL A 196 20.92 -17.04 11.28
CA VAL A 196 19.91 -17.96 10.79
C VAL A 196 19.82 -19.16 11.72
N MET A 197 18.61 -19.56 12.06
CA MET A 197 18.36 -20.78 12.83
C MET A 197 17.40 -21.68 12.09
N ALA A 198 17.64 -22.98 12.16
CA ALA A 198 16.70 -23.98 11.67
C ALA A 198 15.89 -24.56 12.82
N PHE A 199 14.60 -24.68 12.59
CA PHE A 199 13.66 -25.34 13.48
C PHE A 199 13.09 -26.57 12.79
N ASP A 200 12.79 -27.61 13.56
CA ASP A 200 11.94 -28.69 13.09
C ASP A 200 10.57 -28.11 12.74
N LYS A 201 10.14 -28.32 11.50
CA LYS A 201 8.92 -27.70 10.99
C LYS A 201 7.65 -28.23 11.68
N ARG A 202 7.70 -29.38 12.35
CA ARG A 202 6.56 -30.04 13.01
C ARG A 202 6.50 -29.77 14.50
N THR A 203 7.63 -29.54 15.16
CA THR A 203 7.68 -29.33 16.62
C THR A 203 8.08 -27.91 17.03
N GLY A 204 8.72 -27.15 16.14
CA GLY A 204 9.29 -25.84 16.47
C GLY A 204 10.59 -25.93 17.28
N GLU A 205 11.16 -27.13 17.46
CA GLU A 205 12.42 -27.31 18.17
C GLU A 205 13.61 -26.87 17.30
N ARG A 206 14.52 -26.08 17.87
CA ARG A 206 15.72 -25.65 17.15
C ARG A 206 16.64 -26.84 16.86
N ARG A 207 17.03 -27.01 15.60
CA ARG A 207 17.94 -28.05 15.12
C ARG A 207 19.38 -27.57 15.02
N TRP A 208 19.59 -26.37 14.52
CA TRP A 208 20.90 -25.74 14.44
C TRP A 208 20.77 -24.21 14.40
N ALA A 209 21.89 -23.53 14.64
CA ALA A 209 22.05 -22.09 14.44
C ALA A 209 23.33 -21.84 13.63
N SER A 210 23.32 -20.81 12.78
CA SER A 210 24.45 -20.50 11.92
C SER A 210 25.67 -20.04 12.72
N GLU A 211 26.85 -20.31 12.19
CA GLU A 211 28.13 -19.84 12.73
C GLU A 211 28.20 -18.31 12.68
N PHE A 212 27.79 -17.71 11.56
CA PHE A 212 27.62 -16.26 11.49
C PHE A 212 26.51 -15.83 12.47
N ASN A 213 26.83 -14.86 13.32
CA ASN A 213 25.97 -14.43 14.42
C ASN A 213 25.76 -12.90 14.45
N GLY A 214 25.81 -12.25 13.29
CA GLY A 214 25.44 -10.85 13.15
C GLY A 214 23.94 -10.59 13.42
N PRO A 215 23.56 -9.32 13.63
CA PRO A 215 22.15 -8.93 13.78
C PRO A 215 21.34 -9.28 12.53
N ALA A 216 20.09 -9.71 12.73
CA ALA A 216 19.12 -9.92 11.66
C ALA A 216 18.89 -8.60 10.91
N GLY A 217 18.86 -8.68 9.58
CA GLY A 217 18.43 -7.59 8.71
C GLY A 217 16.91 -7.48 8.64
N HIS A 218 16.44 -6.95 7.51
CA HIS A 218 15.02 -6.82 7.19
C HIS A 218 14.70 -7.42 5.83
N THR A 219 15.51 -8.41 5.40
CA THR A 219 15.40 -8.97 4.06
C THR A 219 14.13 -9.80 3.92
N GLY A 220 13.52 -9.81 2.72
CA GLY A 220 12.27 -10.55 2.52
C GLY A 220 12.34 -12.05 2.86
N THR A 221 13.41 -12.75 2.48
CA THR A 221 13.70 -14.15 2.87
C THR A 221 15.16 -14.52 2.52
N PRO A 222 15.81 -15.47 3.22
CA PRO A 222 17.05 -16.08 2.74
C PRO A 222 16.86 -16.82 1.41
N VAL A 223 17.90 -16.93 0.58
CA VAL A 223 17.82 -17.59 -0.73
C VAL A 223 18.76 -18.78 -0.83
N GLU A 224 18.31 -19.85 -1.46
CA GLU A 224 19.14 -21.02 -1.74
C GLU A 224 19.95 -20.83 -3.02
N LEU A 225 21.21 -21.26 -3.01
CA LEU A 225 22.10 -21.29 -4.16
C LEU A 225 23.00 -22.52 -4.09
N LYS A 226 23.78 -22.75 -5.14
CA LYS A 226 24.82 -23.79 -5.15
C LYS A 226 26.18 -23.21 -5.48
N ILE A 227 27.21 -23.66 -4.80
CA ILE A 227 28.62 -23.42 -5.14
C ILE A 227 29.21 -24.77 -5.54
N GLY A 228 29.33 -25.02 -6.84
CA GLY A 228 29.52 -26.39 -7.34
C GLY A 228 28.34 -27.27 -6.93
N ASP A 229 28.61 -28.38 -6.26
CA ASP A 229 27.58 -29.28 -5.73
C ASP A 229 27.15 -28.96 -4.28
N VAL A 230 27.78 -27.98 -3.64
CA VAL A 230 27.49 -27.62 -2.25
C VAL A 230 26.22 -26.76 -2.20
N PRO A 231 25.13 -27.22 -1.55
CA PRO A 231 23.96 -26.39 -1.30
C PRO A 231 24.30 -25.32 -0.26
N CYS A 232 23.92 -24.09 -0.55
CA CYS A 232 24.21 -22.93 0.27
C CYS A 232 22.96 -22.09 0.51
N LEU A 233 23.04 -21.22 1.51
CA LEU A 233 22.07 -20.17 1.81
C LEU A 233 22.75 -18.81 1.71
N GLY A 234 22.18 -17.90 0.94
CA GLY A 234 22.57 -16.50 0.88
C GLY A 234 21.55 -15.63 1.61
N LEU A 235 21.99 -14.64 2.37
CA LEU A 235 21.11 -13.62 2.95
C LEU A 235 21.80 -12.28 3.09
N LEU A 236 21.00 -11.20 2.98
CA LEU A 236 21.46 -9.84 3.24
C LEU A 236 21.00 -9.43 4.65
N THR A 237 21.91 -9.58 5.60
CA THR A 237 21.71 -9.25 7.03
C THR A 237 21.75 -7.74 7.26
N LEU A 238 21.65 -7.27 8.50
CA LEU A 238 21.72 -5.82 8.81
C LEU A 238 23.03 -5.16 8.32
N GLN A 239 24.14 -5.92 8.31
CA GLN A 239 25.49 -5.38 8.11
C GLN A 239 26.29 -6.11 7.04
N HIS A 240 25.85 -7.26 6.56
CA HIS A 240 26.62 -8.11 5.65
C HIS A 240 25.72 -8.85 4.67
N LEU A 241 26.19 -9.02 3.43
CA LEU A 241 25.79 -10.17 2.62
C LEU A 241 26.57 -11.39 3.13
N VAL A 242 25.86 -12.48 3.40
CA VAL A 242 26.43 -13.71 3.99
C VAL A 242 26.04 -14.90 3.12
N VAL A 243 26.99 -15.82 2.92
CA VAL A 243 26.76 -17.13 2.32
C VAL A 243 27.21 -18.21 3.29
N MET A 244 26.35 -19.20 3.54
CA MET A 244 26.59 -20.31 4.46
C MET A 244 26.20 -21.66 3.85
N ARG A 245 26.75 -22.74 4.39
CA ARG A 245 26.49 -24.12 3.96
C ARG A 245 25.17 -24.66 4.47
N LEU A 246 24.58 -25.57 3.71
CA LEU A 246 23.33 -26.27 4.04
C LEU A 246 23.44 -27.81 3.92
N ASP A 247 24.62 -28.32 3.59
CA ASP A 247 24.90 -29.75 3.51
C ASP A 247 25.18 -30.37 4.89
N ALA A 248 24.93 -31.68 4.98
CA ALA A 248 24.99 -32.42 6.22
C ALA A 248 26.37 -32.32 6.91
N GLY A 249 26.37 -32.01 8.21
CA GLY A 249 27.57 -31.84 9.02
C GLY A 249 28.26 -30.46 8.87
N HIS A 250 27.73 -29.60 8.02
CA HIS A 250 28.22 -28.24 7.80
C HIS A 250 27.11 -27.19 7.85
N GLU A 251 25.93 -27.54 8.34
CA GLU A 251 24.76 -26.67 8.37
C GLU A 251 25.07 -25.36 9.09
N GLY A 252 24.83 -24.24 8.40
CA GLY A 252 25.05 -22.91 8.95
C GLY A 252 26.51 -22.48 9.06
N LYS A 253 27.49 -23.29 8.63
CA LYS A 253 28.91 -22.87 8.56
C LYS A 253 29.08 -21.77 7.53
N THR A 254 29.78 -20.72 7.90
CA THR A 254 29.94 -19.53 7.04
C THR A 254 30.96 -19.83 5.95
N ILE A 255 30.61 -19.55 4.69
CA ILE A 255 31.56 -19.61 3.57
C ILE A 255 32.18 -18.24 3.37
N ALA A 256 31.34 -17.21 3.29
CA ALA A 256 31.76 -15.88 2.90
C ALA A 256 30.86 -14.81 3.50
N THR A 257 31.47 -13.66 3.80
CA THR A 257 30.75 -12.44 4.15
C THR A 257 31.33 -11.29 3.35
N THR A 258 30.51 -10.29 3.03
CA THR A 258 30.98 -8.97 2.59
C THR A 258 30.19 -7.91 3.34
N PRO A 259 30.83 -6.87 3.90
CA PRO A 259 30.12 -5.77 4.54
C PRO A 259 29.13 -5.10 3.59
N TRP A 260 27.93 -4.84 4.09
CA TRP A 260 26.85 -4.15 3.39
C TRP A 260 25.86 -3.58 4.40
N GLN A 261 26.11 -2.35 4.86
CA GLN A 261 25.31 -1.67 5.88
C GLN A 261 24.69 -0.40 5.29
N THR A 262 23.36 -0.30 5.39
CA THR A 262 22.65 0.93 5.04
C THR A 262 22.57 1.91 6.22
N GLU A 263 22.45 3.22 5.94
CA GLU A 263 22.24 4.27 6.95
C GLU A 263 21.05 4.01 7.88
N PHE A 264 19.97 3.40 7.38
CA PHE A 264 18.76 3.13 8.15
C PHE A 264 18.67 1.71 8.71
N ALA A 265 19.78 0.96 8.72
CA ALA A 265 19.78 -0.44 9.15
C ALA A 265 18.86 -1.36 8.33
N CYS A 266 18.43 -0.94 7.14
CA CYS A 266 17.37 -1.54 6.33
C CYS A 266 17.91 -2.22 5.07
N ASN A 267 18.23 -3.50 5.17
CA ASN A 267 18.47 -4.35 4.00
C ASN A 267 17.18 -5.10 3.63
N ILE A 268 16.29 -4.44 2.87
CA ILE A 268 14.90 -4.88 2.63
C ILE A 268 14.80 -5.94 1.52
N SER A 269 15.50 -5.71 0.41
CA SER A 269 15.35 -6.53 -0.79
C SER A 269 15.92 -7.94 -0.61
N THR A 270 15.17 -8.95 -1.06
CA THR A 270 15.66 -10.34 -1.16
C THR A 270 16.70 -10.43 -2.28
N PRO A 271 17.89 -11.00 -2.04
CA PRO A 271 18.87 -11.23 -3.12
C PRO A 271 18.27 -12.07 -4.24
N ALA A 272 18.66 -11.83 -5.49
CA ALA A 272 18.32 -12.72 -6.60
C ALA A 272 19.48 -13.68 -6.90
N VAL A 273 19.18 -14.93 -7.23
CA VAL A 273 20.17 -15.98 -7.48
C VAL A 273 20.26 -16.30 -8.96
N VAL A 274 21.48 -16.37 -9.49
CA VAL A 274 21.77 -16.89 -10.84
C VAL A 274 22.98 -17.81 -10.76
N GLY A 275 22.74 -19.12 -10.75
CA GLY A 275 23.79 -20.11 -10.50
C GLY A 275 24.38 -19.93 -9.10
N ASN A 276 25.69 -19.65 -9.04
CA ASN A 276 26.42 -19.32 -7.81
C ASN A 276 26.50 -17.80 -7.52
N ARG A 277 25.74 -16.97 -8.24
CA ARG A 277 25.80 -15.51 -8.10
C ARG A 277 24.60 -14.97 -7.34
N LEU A 278 24.84 -13.91 -6.58
CA LEU A 278 23.86 -13.19 -5.77
C LEU A 278 23.81 -11.74 -6.23
N LEU A 279 22.67 -11.29 -6.72
CA LEU A 279 22.41 -9.90 -7.02
C LEU A 279 21.70 -9.25 -5.84
N ILE A 280 22.34 -8.25 -5.23
CA ILE A 280 21.76 -7.44 -4.17
C ILE A 280 21.51 -6.01 -4.65
N THR A 281 20.57 -5.33 -4.00
CA THR A 281 20.22 -3.94 -4.29
C THR A 281 19.87 -3.20 -3.01
N SER A 282 20.31 -1.95 -2.89
CA SER A 282 19.96 -1.06 -1.79
C SER A 282 19.95 0.41 -2.22
N GLU A 283 19.06 1.19 -1.62
CA GLU A 283 19.09 2.65 -1.68
C GLU A 283 19.98 3.23 -0.56
N TYR A 284 19.67 4.43 -0.08
CA TYR A 284 20.39 5.17 0.95
C TYR A 284 21.84 5.46 0.52
N ASN A 285 22.80 5.32 1.44
CA ASN A 285 24.23 5.44 1.18
C ASN A 285 24.78 4.52 0.08
N HIS A 286 24.05 3.49 -0.36
CA HIS A 286 24.47 2.63 -1.47
C HIS A 286 24.01 3.21 -2.82
N SER A 287 22.69 3.30 -3.03
CA SER A 287 22.09 3.69 -4.32
C SER A 287 22.65 2.88 -5.51
N VAL A 288 22.81 1.57 -5.30
CA VAL A 288 23.41 0.64 -6.27
C VAL A 288 22.78 -0.76 -6.20
N SER A 289 22.88 -1.48 -7.32
CA SER A 289 22.80 -2.95 -7.35
C SER A 289 24.17 -3.54 -7.64
N THR A 290 24.52 -4.63 -6.98
CA THR A 290 25.82 -5.30 -7.14
C THR A 290 25.62 -6.81 -7.31
N LEU A 291 26.23 -7.37 -8.35
CA LEU A 291 26.27 -8.82 -8.56
C LEU A 291 27.56 -9.38 -7.97
N PHE A 292 27.41 -10.27 -7.00
CA PHE A 292 28.52 -11.03 -6.42
C PHE A 292 28.51 -12.45 -6.97
N GLU A 293 29.69 -13.00 -7.25
CA GLU A 293 29.89 -14.42 -7.43
C GLU A 293 30.35 -15.05 -6.12
N ALA A 294 29.63 -16.08 -5.67
CA ALA A 294 30.02 -16.86 -4.50
C ALA A 294 30.89 -18.06 -4.93
N THR A 295 32.00 -18.23 -4.23
CA THR A 295 32.90 -19.38 -4.35
C THR A 295 33.18 -19.93 -2.95
N MET A 296 33.75 -21.13 -2.85
CA MET A 296 34.20 -21.65 -1.56
C MET A 296 35.31 -20.80 -0.92
N GLY A 297 35.97 -19.93 -1.69
CA GLY A 297 37.02 -19.02 -1.21
C GLY A 297 36.53 -17.60 -0.89
N GLY A 298 35.25 -17.28 -1.08
CA GLY A 298 34.73 -15.94 -0.78
C GLY A 298 33.68 -15.43 -1.77
N LEU A 299 33.28 -14.17 -1.57
CA LEU A 299 32.42 -13.40 -2.48
C LEU A 299 33.30 -12.48 -3.34
N ARG A 300 33.10 -12.53 -4.66
CA ARG A 300 33.78 -11.68 -5.63
C ARG A 300 32.77 -10.76 -6.31
N GLU A 301 32.99 -9.45 -6.27
CA GLU A 301 32.19 -8.52 -7.05
C GLU A 301 32.41 -8.78 -8.56
N VAL A 302 31.31 -8.90 -9.31
CA VAL A 302 31.32 -9.08 -10.77
C VAL A 302 31.08 -7.73 -11.45
N TRP A 303 30.06 -7.00 -11.01
CA TRP A 303 29.77 -5.64 -11.45
C TRP A 303 28.90 -4.91 -10.42
N THR A 304 28.94 -3.59 -10.46
CA THR A 304 28.06 -2.68 -9.72
C THR A 304 27.38 -1.71 -10.68
N SER A 305 26.08 -1.48 -10.48
CA SER A 305 25.23 -0.60 -11.29
C SER A 305 24.59 0.49 -10.44
N LYS A 306 24.41 1.68 -11.01
CA LYS A 306 23.62 2.76 -10.38
C LYS A 306 22.11 2.53 -10.45
N ALA A 307 21.65 1.62 -11.31
CA ALA A 307 20.27 1.16 -11.30
C ALA A 307 20.04 0.27 -10.07
N HIS A 308 19.01 0.58 -9.28
CA HIS A 308 18.76 -0.04 -7.99
C HIS A 308 17.29 0.05 -7.60
N GLY A 309 16.85 -0.91 -6.79
CA GLY A 309 15.60 -0.89 -6.04
C GLY A 309 15.81 -0.46 -4.58
N VAL A 310 14.70 -0.04 -3.95
CA VAL A 310 14.64 0.24 -2.50
C VAL A 310 14.11 -1.00 -1.77
N SER A 311 12.79 -1.21 -1.86
CA SER A 311 12.05 -2.36 -1.33
C SER A 311 11.75 -3.43 -2.39
N SER A 312 12.01 -3.13 -3.67
CA SER A 312 11.81 -4.05 -4.78
C SER A 312 12.96 -5.05 -4.86
N SER A 313 12.65 -6.33 -4.64
CA SER A 313 13.63 -7.41 -4.88
C SER A 313 13.88 -7.57 -6.39
N PRO A 314 15.12 -7.82 -6.84
CA PRO A 314 15.43 -7.98 -8.26
C PRO A 314 14.77 -9.24 -8.83
N VAL A 315 14.05 -9.12 -9.95
CA VAL A 315 13.51 -10.28 -10.69
C VAL A 315 14.37 -10.52 -11.91
N VAL A 316 15.06 -11.67 -11.95
CA VAL A 316 15.90 -12.06 -13.08
C VAL A 316 15.11 -12.93 -14.03
N PHE A 317 15.07 -12.55 -15.30
CA PHE A 317 14.47 -13.37 -16.36
C PHE A 317 15.31 -13.27 -17.62
N ARG A 318 15.89 -14.42 -18.03
CA ARG A 318 16.83 -14.51 -19.16
C ARG A 318 18.05 -13.58 -18.94
N ASP A 319 18.32 -12.69 -19.89
CA ASP A 319 19.42 -11.72 -19.88
C ASP A 319 19.07 -10.42 -19.12
N ARG A 320 17.92 -10.35 -18.47
CA ARG A 320 17.35 -9.11 -17.91
C ARG A 320 17.13 -9.23 -16.41
N VAL A 321 17.27 -8.10 -15.73
CA VAL A 321 16.80 -7.93 -14.34
C VAL A 321 15.86 -6.75 -14.25
N PHE A 322 14.74 -6.94 -13.57
CA PHE A 322 13.73 -5.91 -13.32
C PHE A 322 13.76 -5.44 -11.87
N LEU A 323 13.70 -4.13 -11.69
CA LEU A 323 13.73 -3.42 -10.41
C LEU A 323 12.77 -2.24 -10.44
N ILE A 324 12.31 -1.80 -9.27
CA ILE A 324 11.47 -0.60 -9.12
C ILE A 324 12.15 0.38 -8.18
N ASN A 325 12.55 1.53 -8.72
CA ASN A 325 12.85 2.75 -7.97
C ASN A 325 12.67 3.97 -8.88
N ARG A 326 11.44 4.49 -8.98
CA ARG A 326 11.11 5.76 -9.66
C ARG A 326 11.94 5.99 -10.93
N PRO A 327 11.79 5.17 -12.00
CA PRO A 327 10.63 4.32 -12.31
C PRO A 327 10.95 2.81 -12.32
N VAL A 328 10.22 1.99 -13.12
CA VAL A 328 10.62 0.59 -13.40
C VAL A 328 11.91 0.62 -14.23
N GLN A 329 12.85 -0.25 -13.90
CA GLN A 329 14.16 -0.33 -14.54
C GLN A 329 14.40 -1.74 -15.05
N CYS A 330 14.99 -1.85 -16.24
CA CYS A 330 15.52 -3.08 -16.80
C CYS A 330 17.03 -2.94 -16.97
N ILE A 331 17.80 -3.83 -16.34
CA ILE A 331 19.25 -3.92 -16.51
C ILE A 331 19.63 -5.21 -17.24
N GLU A 332 20.72 -5.16 -17.98
CA GLU A 332 21.37 -6.32 -18.58
C GLU A 332 22.10 -7.12 -17.49
N LEU A 333 21.74 -8.38 -17.30
CA LEU A 333 22.29 -9.23 -16.24
C LEU A 333 23.81 -9.43 -16.36
N ALA A 334 24.31 -9.52 -17.60
CA ALA A 334 25.72 -9.80 -17.86
C ALA A 334 26.64 -8.63 -17.44
N THR A 335 26.17 -7.39 -17.60
CA THR A 335 27.01 -6.18 -17.50
C THR A 335 26.57 -5.22 -16.40
N GLY A 336 25.34 -5.35 -15.89
CA GLY A 336 24.70 -4.39 -14.98
C GLY A 336 24.23 -3.11 -15.68
N ARG A 337 24.38 -2.99 -17.00
CA ARG A 337 24.02 -1.78 -17.74
C ARG A 337 22.50 -1.60 -17.80
N LEU A 338 22.03 -0.38 -17.54
CA LEU A 338 20.62 -0.01 -17.74
C LEU A 338 20.25 -0.14 -19.22
N LYS A 339 19.30 -1.02 -19.55
CA LYS A 339 18.71 -1.14 -20.90
C LYS A 339 17.65 -0.08 -21.10
N TRP A 340 16.70 0.01 -20.18
CA TRP A 340 15.63 1.01 -20.21
C TRP A 340 15.08 1.28 -18.82
N ARG A 341 14.38 2.40 -18.69
CA ARG A 341 13.55 2.73 -17.52
C ARG A 341 12.28 3.44 -17.98
N GLY A 342 11.15 3.21 -17.31
CA GLY A 342 9.89 3.84 -17.69
C GLY A 342 8.73 3.56 -16.73
N GLY A 343 7.64 4.28 -16.94
CA GLY A 343 6.49 4.30 -16.03
C GLY A 343 6.68 5.25 -14.85
N ASP A 344 5.72 5.24 -13.93
CA ASP A 344 5.75 6.04 -12.70
C ASP A 344 5.34 5.13 -11.54
N PHE A 345 6.35 4.50 -10.95
CA PHE A 345 6.22 3.50 -9.89
C PHE A 345 7.18 3.80 -8.75
N THR A 346 6.64 3.73 -7.55
CA THR A 346 7.31 3.82 -6.26
C THR A 346 6.77 2.70 -5.39
N ASN A 347 7.59 2.19 -4.44
CA ASN A 347 7.13 1.29 -3.38
C ASN A 347 6.24 0.16 -3.90
N GLY A 348 6.81 -0.74 -4.70
CA GLY A 348 6.09 -1.78 -5.40
C GLY A 348 6.90 -3.06 -5.59
N SER A 349 6.28 -4.01 -6.25
CA SER A 349 6.84 -5.32 -6.59
C SER A 349 6.53 -5.66 -8.05
N CYS A 350 7.22 -6.66 -8.58
CA CYS A 350 6.90 -7.20 -9.89
C CYS A 350 7.12 -8.72 -9.92
N LEU A 351 6.49 -9.37 -10.89
CA LEU A 351 6.73 -10.77 -11.23
C LEU A 351 6.76 -10.95 -12.74
N VAL A 352 7.47 -11.97 -13.21
CA VAL A 352 7.49 -12.37 -14.61
C VAL A 352 6.69 -13.64 -14.82
N THR A 353 5.89 -13.66 -15.87
CA THR A 353 5.19 -14.85 -16.39
C THR A 353 6.05 -15.46 -17.48
N ALA A 354 6.67 -16.60 -17.20
CA ALA A 354 7.71 -17.17 -18.04
C ALA A 354 7.16 -17.72 -19.37
N THR A 355 5.91 -18.20 -19.37
CA THR A 355 5.28 -18.81 -20.54
C THR A 355 5.09 -17.81 -21.68
N ASP A 356 4.66 -16.58 -21.40
CA ASP A 356 4.37 -15.56 -22.41
C ASP A 356 5.29 -14.32 -22.31
N GLY A 357 6.28 -14.35 -21.42
CA GLY A 357 7.31 -13.32 -21.29
C GLY A 357 6.75 -11.95 -20.92
N LYS A 358 5.79 -11.90 -19.98
CA LYS A 358 5.21 -10.63 -19.51
C LYS A 358 5.65 -10.31 -18.10
N LEU A 359 5.81 -9.02 -17.83
CA LEU A 359 6.16 -8.49 -16.51
C LEU A 359 4.91 -7.83 -15.92
N ILE A 360 4.42 -8.36 -14.81
CA ILE A 360 3.34 -7.76 -14.02
C ILE A 360 3.97 -6.88 -12.96
N VAL A 361 3.64 -5.59 -12.98
CA VAL A 361 4.16 -4.57 -12.04
C VAL A 361 3.01 -4.07 -11.19
N PHE A 362 3.18 -4.12 -9.86
CA PHE A 362 2.25 -3.56 -8.90
C PHE A 362 2.96 -2.55 -8.00
N GLY A 363 2.54 -1.29 -8.08
CA GLY A 363 3.17 -0.20 -7.33
C GLY A 363 2.44 1.12 -7.56
N SER A 364 2.63 2.09 -6.67
CA SER A 364 1.94 3.39 -6.76
C SER A 364 0.42 3.32 -7.00
N ARG A 365 -0.23 2.28 -6.46
CA ARG A 365 -1.66 1.94 -6.63
C ARG A 365 -2.05 1.52 -8.05
N LYS A 366 -1.08 1.15 -8.89
CA LYS A 366 -1.26 0.76 -10.28
C LYS A 366 -0.88 -0.70 -10.43
N LEU A 367 -1.59 -1.41 -11.31
CA LEU A 367 -1.24 -2.73 -11.80
C LEU A 367 -1.05 -2.63 -13.30
N VAL A 368 0.13 -2.96 -13.79
CA VAL A 368 0.50 -2.79 -15.18
C VAL A 368 1.10 -4.08 -15.72
N LEU A 369 0.76 -4.39 -16.97
CA LEU A 369 1.37 -5.47 -17.74
C LEU A 369 2.35 -4.85 -18.74
N LEU A 370 3.61 -5.25 -18.65
CA LEU A 370 4.67 -4.87 -19.58
C LEU A 370 5.12 -6.08 -20.41
N ASP A 371 5.67 -5.80 -21.59
CA ASP A 371 6.42 -6.79 -22.37
C ASP A 371 7.82 -6.96 -21.75
N ALA A 372 8.09 -8.10 -21.10
CA ALA A 372 9.36 -8.32 -20.42
C ALA A 372 10.53 -8.50 -21.40
N LEU A 373 10.25 -8.79 -22.68
CA LEU A 373 11.26 -9.03 -23.69
C LEU A 373 11.59 -7.80 -24.53
N ALA A 374 10.85 -6.70 -24.36
CA ALA A 374 11.09 -5.46 -25.07
C ALA A 374 12.42 -4.80 -24.65
N ASP A 375 13.10 -4.19 -25.63
CA ASP A 375 14.31 -3.39 -25.41
C ASP A 375 14.02 -1.93 -25.01
N GLU A 376 12.76 -1.59 -24.86
CA GLU A 376 12.27 -0.32 -24.31
C GLU A 376 11.09 -0.56 -23.35
N TYR A 377 10.69 0.48 -22.62
CA TYR A 377 9.47 0.42 -21.80
C TYR A 377 8.25 0.25 -22.72
N ARG A 378 7.67 -0.95 -22.73
CA ARG A 378 6.48 -1.28 -23.52
C ARG A 378 5.35 -1.74 -22.63
N GLU A 379 4.42 -0.83 -22.39
CA GLU A 379 3.18 -1.09 -21.66
C GLU A 379 2.12 -1.71 -22.56
N LEU A 380 1.48 -2.78 -22.09
CA LEU A 380 0.46 -3.54 -22.82
C LEU A 380 -0.94 -3.31 -22.22
N ALA A 381 -1.02 -3.22 -20.88
CA ALA A 381 -2.26 -2.95 -20.17
C ALA A 381 -2.00 -2.27 -18.83
N ARG A 382 -3.01 -1.55 -18.33
CA ARG A 382 -2.96 -0.80 -17.09
C ARG A 382 -4.29 -0.84 -16.36
N LEU A 383 -4.21 -0.92 -15.05
CA LEU A 383 -5.29 -0.62 -14.12
C LEU A 383 -4.74 0.31 -13.04
N ASP A 384 -5.32 1.51 -12.94
CA ASP A 384 -4.95 2.47 -11.89
C ASP A 384 -5.90 2.34 -10.69
N ARG A 385 -5.45 2.85 -9.53
CA ARG A 385 -6.22 2.88 -8.26
C ARG A 385 -6.69 1.49 -7.82
N VAL A 386 -5.83 0.49 -7.98
CA VAL A 386 -6.06 -0.91 -7.58
C VAL A 386 -6.29 -1.03 -6.08
N VAL A 387 -5.53 -0.27 -5.30
CA VAL A 387 -5.61 -0.17 -3.83
C VAL A 387 -5.48 1.29 -3.42
N PRO A 388 -6.00 1.70 -2.25
CA PRO A 388 -5.92 3.09 -1.81
C PRO A 388 -4.57 3.48 -1.19
N GLY A 389 -3.84 2.53 -0.59
CA GLY A 389 -2.60 2.78 0.15
C GLY A 389 -1.31 2.34 -0.57
N THR A 390 -0.20 2.33 0.17
CA THR A 390 1.14 1.98 -0.34
C THR A 390 1.28 0.48 -0.63
N CYS A 391 1.85 0.14 -1.79
CA CYS A 391 1.92 -1.21 -2.35
C CYS A 391 3.19 -1.98 -1.92
N TYR A 392 3.52 -2.00 -0.63
CA TYR A 392 4.66 -2.79 -0.13
C TYR A 392 4.49 -4.32 -0.29
N PRO A 393 3.30 -4.90 -0.05
CA PRO A 393 3.10 -6.34 -0.28
C PRO A 393 3.37 -6.75 -1.73
N HIS A 394 3.92 -7.95 -1.91
CA HIS A 394 4.24 -8.49 -3.21
C HIS A 394 2.97 -8.88 -3.98
N VAL A 395 2.91 -8.58 -5.28
CA VAL A 395 1.86 -9.08 -6.18
C VAL A 395 1.95 -10.60 -6.29
N THR A 396 0.81 -11.28 -6.25
CA THR A 396 0.73 -12.75 -6.26
C THR A 396 -0.10 -13.19 -7.45
N LEU A 397 0.39 -14.15 -8.22
CA LEU A 397 -0.34 -14.79 -9.31
C LEU A 397 -0.26 -16.29 -9.11
N ALA A 398 -1.41 -16.94 -8.97
CA ALA A 398 -1.52 -18.40 -8.95
C ALA A 398 -2.85 -18.79 -9.58
N ASP A 399 -2.82 -19.74 -10.52
CA ASP A 399 -4.02 -20.37 -11.06
C ASP A 399 -4.98 -19.35 -11.72
N GLY A 400 -4.39 -18.37 -12.41
CA GLY A 400 -5.12 -17.25 -13.01
C GLY A 400 -5.81 -16.32 -12.01
N VAL A 401 -5.47 -16.40 -10.73
CA VAL A 401 -5.92 -15.51 -9.65
C VAL A 401 -4.77 -14.56 -9.28
N LEU A 402 -4.99 -13.27 -9.47
CA LEU A 402 -4.01 -12.21 -9.24
C LEU A 402 -4.42 -11.38 -8.01
N CYS A 403 -3.53 -11.26 -7.02
CA CYS A 403 -3.80 -10.55 -5.79
C CYS A 403 -2.91 -9.32 -5.61
N CYS A 404 -3.54 -8.20 -5.25
CA CYS A 404 -2.89 -6.94 -4.94
C CYS A 404 -3.32 -6.49 -3.55
N LYS A 405 -2.36 -6.20 -2.67
CA LYS A 405 -2.63 -5.76 -1.29
C LYS A 405 -1.80 -4.52 -0.95
N ASP A 406 -2.38 -3.57 -0.23
CA ASP A 406 -1.62 -2.45 0.37
C ASP A 406 -1.27 -2.68 1.85
N ARG A 407 -0.37 -1.84 2.38
CA ARG A 407 0.07 -1.86 3.79
C ARG A 407 -1.05 -1.62 4.82
N ASP A 408 -2.19 -1.08 4.40
CA ASP A 408 -3.35 -0.78 5.25
C ASP A 408 -4.38 -1.94 5.26
N GLY A 409 -4.06 -3.03 4.54
CA GLY A 409 -4.82 -4.26 4.54
C GLY A 409 -5.84 -4.39 3.42
N ASN A 410 -5.92 -3.44 2.49
CA ASN A 410 -6.86 -3.53 1.38
C ASN A 410 -6.35 -4.55 0.37
N LEU A 411 -7.00 -5.71 0.33
CA LEU A 411 -6.75 -6.79 -0.59
C LEU A 411 -7.78 -6.73 -1.73
N VAL A 412 -7.29 -6.75 -2.97
CA VAL A 412 -8.13 -6.87 -4.17
C VAL A 412 -7.64 -8.06 -4.99
N VAL A 413 -8.58 -8.90 -5.39
CA VAL A 413 -8.34 -10.14 -6.10
C VAL A 413 -8.98 -10.07 -7.48
N PHE A 414 -8.22 -10.48 -8.49
CA PHE A 414 -8.61 -10.43 -9.89
C PHE A 414 -8.47 -11.81 -10.55
N SER A 415 -9.14 -11.99 -11.68
CA SER A 415 -8.88 -13.07 -12.61
C SER A 415 -8.18 -12.54 -13.86
N VAL A 416 -7.16 -13.28 -14.31
CA VAL A 416 -6.48 -13.10 -15.59
C VAL A 416 -6.82 -14.20 -16.61
N ALA A 417 -7.77 -15.09 -16.31
CA ALA A 417 -8.14 -16.17 -17.21
C ALA A 417 -8.92 -15.68 -18.44
N THR A 418 -8.57 -16.18 -19.62
CA THR A 418 -9.27 -15.91 -20.87
C THR A 418 -10.59 -16.70 -20.92
N GLY A 419 -11.74 -16.00 -20.97
CA GLY A 419 -13.05 -16.64 -21.23
C GLY A 419 -13.91 -17.06 -20.03
N ALA A 420 -13.62 -16.63 -18.80
CA ALA A 420 -14.47 -16.97 -17.65
C ALA A 420 -15.75 -16.09 -17.58
N SER A 421 -16.89 -16.63 -18.05
CA SER A 421 -18.21 -16.21 -17.60
C SER A 421 -18.35 -16.56 -16.12
N SER A 422 -18.66 -15.58 -15.26
CA SER A 422 -18.89 -15.86 -13.83
C SER A 422 -20.20 -16.62 -13.63
N PRO A 423 -20.24 -17.66 -12.80
CA PRO A 423 -21.46 -17.96 -12.04
C PRO A 423 -21.69 -16.83 -11.04
N GLU A 424 -22.92 -16.35 -11.00
CA GLU A 424 -23.43 -15.43 -10.01
C GLU A 424 -23.20 -16.01 -8.59
N PRO A 425 -22.80 -15.22 -7.59
CA PRO A 425 -22.60 -15.75 -6.23
C PRO A 425 -23.93 -16.23 -5.65
N PRO A 426 -24.00 -17.43 -5.04
CA PRO A 426 -25.22 -17.91 -4.41
C PRO A 426 -25.56 -17.06 -3.19
N SER A 427 -26.80 -16.59 -3.15
CA SER A 427 -27.36 -15.89 -1.99
C SER A 427 -27.34 -16.80 -0.75
N PRO A 428 -26.98 -16.28 0.44
CA PRO A 428 -27.01 -17.07 1.67
C PRO A 428 -28.45 -17.46 2.03
N LYS A 429 -28.74 -18.76 2.07
CA LYS A 429 -29.96 -19.29 2.68
C LYS A 429 -29.86 -19.16 4.20
N ILE A 430 -30.66 -18.27 4.79
CA ILE A 430 -30.92 -18.25 6.23
C ILE A 430 -32.21 -19.06 6.47
N ALA A 431 -32.13 -20.09 7.30
CA ALA A 431 -33.27 -20.84 7.76
C ALA A 431 -34.00 -20.06 8.88
N GLY A 432 -35.28 -19.75 8.63
CA GLY A 432 -36.39 -19.62 9.58
C GLY A 432 -36.23 -18.74 10.83
N SER A 433 -36.77 -17.53 10.77
CA SER A 433 -37.42 -16.86 11.91
C SER A 433 -38.65 -16.09 11.40
N PRO A 434 -39.74 -15.99 12.20
CA PRO A 434 -41.09 -15.67 11.72
C PRO A 434 -41.22 -14.23 11.19
N PRO A 435 -42.25 -13.94 10.37
CA PRO A 435 -42.31 -12.69 9.61
C PRO A 435 -42.58 -11.50 10.54
N PRO A 436 -41.80 -10.41 10.44
CA PRO A 436 -42.22 -9.11 10.97
C PRO A 436 -43.31 -8.50 10.06
N PRO A 437 -44.14 -7.61 10.59
CA PRO A 437 -45.31 -7.10 9.88
C PRO A 437 -44.91 -6.28 8.66
N GLN A 438 -45.77 -6.32 7.63
CA GLN A 438 -45.65 -5.48 6.44
C GLN A 438 -45.60 -4.01 6.85
N ALA A 439 -44.42 -3.40 6.77
CA ALA A 439 -44.27 -1.96 6.75
C ALA A 439 -44.32 -1.52 5.29
N GLU A 440 -45.30 -0.66 4.97
CA GLU A 440 -45.41 0.05 3.70
C GLU A 440 -44.06 0.65 3.30
N LEU A 441 -43.71 0.52 2.02
CA LEU A 441 -42.59 1.24 1.41
C LEU A 441 -42.73 2.73 1.70
N PRO A 442 -41.74 3.40 2.32
CA PRO A 442 -41.80 4.85 2.43
C PRO A 442 -41.70 5.44 1.03
N LYS A 443 -42.69 6.28 0.71
CA LYS A 443 -42.66 7.20 -0.43
C LYS A 443 -41.27 7.84 -0.54
N GLN A 444 -40.78 7.99 -1.76
CA GLN A 444 -39.59 8.78 -2.06
C GLN A 444 -39.64 10.10 -1.28
N ALA A 445 -38.77 10.23 -0.28
CA ALA A 445 -38.54 11.51 0.36
C ALA A 445 -37.83 12.42 -0.65
N GLY A 446 -38.31 13.65 -0.82
CA GLY A 446 -37.61 14.67 -1.61
C GLY A 446 -36.17 14.90 -1.11
N PRO A 447 -35.38 15.75 -1.80
CA PRO A 447 -33.97 15.96 -1.45
C PRO A 447 -33.83 16.32 0.02
N ALA A 448 -32.92 15.64 0.72
CA ALA A 448 -32.68 15.87 2.14
C ALA A 448 -32.37 17.36 2.38
N ARG A 449 -32.99 17.97 3.41
CA ARG A 449 -32.75 19.39 3.72
C ARG A 449 -31.36 19.57 4.33
N ARG A 450 -30.55 20.46 3.75
CA ARG A 450 -29.22 20.82 4.23
C ARG A 450 -29.25 21.35 5.66
N VAL A 451 -28.21 21.05 6.44
CA VAL A 451 -27.99 21.64 7.77
C VAL A 451 -27.86 23.16 7.65
N THR A 452 -28.68 23.90 8.42
CA THR A 452 -28.58 25.37 8.55
C THR A 452 -28.06 25.82 9.91
N GLY A 453 -28.23 25.00 10.96
CA GLY A 453 -27.74 25.35 12.30
C GLY A 453 -26.23 25.54 12.32
N GLY A 454 -25.77 26.72 12.76
CA GLY A 454 -24.36 27.10 12.80
C GLY A 454 -23.76 27.54 11.46
N LEU A 455 -24.54 27.64 10.39
CA LEU A 455 -24.08 28.15 9.10
C LEU A 455 -23.79 29.66 9.20
N VAL A 456 -22.62 30.09 8.73
CA VAL A 456 -22.22 31.50 8.74
C VAL A 456 -22.11 32.08 7.33
N ALA A 457 -21.66 31.28 6.36
CA ALA A 457 -21.56 31.70 4.97
C ALA A 457 -21.85 30.53 4.04
N ALA A 458 -22.53 30.80 2.92
CA ALA A 458 -22.73 29.85 1.84
C ALA A 458 -22.60 30.56 0.49
N TYR A 459 -21.76 30.00 -0.38
CA TYR A 459 -21.51 30.47 -1.74
C TYR A 459 -22.07 29.45 -2.73
N THR A 460 -23.08 29.88 -3.48
CA THR A 460 -23.63 29.18 -4.65
C THR A 460 -23.22 29.94 -5.91
N PHE A 461 -23.23 29.26 -7.05
CA PHE A 461 -22.74 29.81 -8.33
C PHE A 461 -23.83 29.82 -9.41
N ASP A 462 -25.08 30.01 -8.97
CA ASP A 462 -26.30 30.05 -9.78
C ASP A 462 -26.56 31.43 -10.41
N LYS A 463 -25.85 32.47 -9.96
CA LYS A 463 -26.00 33.85 -10.42
C LYS A 463 -24.83 34.29 -11.30
N ALA A 464 -25.02 35.39 -12.03
CA ALA A 464 -24.00 36.00 -12.88
C ALA A 464 -22.79 36.54 -12.08
N GLU A 465 -22.96 36.75 -10.77
CA GLU A 465 -21.93 37.19 -9.83
C GLU A 465 -22.00 36.34 -8.56
N VAL A 466 -20.89 36.26 -7.82
CA VAL A 466 -20.84 35.59 -6.50
C VAL A 466 -20.92 36.66 -5.41
N PRO A 467 -22.03 36.76 -4.65
CA PRO A 467 -22.17 37.82 -3.65
C PRO A 467 -21.00 37.87 -2.67
N GLY A 468 -20.42 39.06 -2.54
CA GLY A 468 -19.29 39.31 -1.63
C GLY A 468 -17.92 38.87 -2.15
N LEU A 469 -17.81 38.26 -3.33
CA LEU A 469 -16.53 37.88 -3.94
C LEU A 469 -16.32 38.52 -5.31
N THR A 470 -15.13 39.04 -5.55
CA THR A 470 -14.68 39.46 -6.88
C THR A 470 -13.99 38.29 -7.58
N VAL A 471 -14.52 37.86 -8.74
CA VAL A 471 -13.96 36.77 -9.54
C VAL A 471 -13.00 37.31 -10.59
N ARG A 472 -11.77 36.78 -10.65
CA ARG A 472 -10.76 37.10 -11.68
C ARG A 472 -10.20 35.81 -12.27
N GLY A 473 -10.24 35.65 -13.59
CA GLY A 473 -9.73 34.43 -14.25
C GLY A 473 -10.57 33.16 -13.98
N GLY A 474 -11.81 33.33 -13.50
CA GLY A 474 -12.80 32.26 -13.34
C GLY A 474 -14.04 32.49 -14.21
N LYS A 475 -14.72 31.42 -14.60
CA LYS A 475 -15.94 31.44 -15.43
C LYS A 475 -17.14 31.02 -14.59
N LEU A 476 -18.16 31.87 -14.52
CA LEU A 476 -19.46 31.58 -13.90
C LEU A 476 -20.45 31.08 -14.95
N GLY A 477 -21.28 30.10 -14.59
CA GLY A 477 -22.43 29.70 -15.39
C GLY A 477 -22.95 28.31 -15.04
N SER A 478 -24.25 28.05 -15.26
CA SER A 478 -24.87 26.74 -15.00
C SER A 478 -24.71 26.21 -13.56
N GLY A 479 -24.71 27.10 -12.56
CA GLY A 479 -24.57 26.68 -11.15
C GLY A 479 -23.16 26.25 -10.76
N ARG A 480 -22.12 26.74 -11.44
CA ARG A 480 -20.70 26.47 -11.16
C ARG A 480 -19.81 27.69 -11.36
N LEU A 481 -18.70 27.71 -10.62
CA LEU A 481 -17.54 28.58 -10.83
C LEU A 481 -16.35 27.71 -11.25
N THR A 482 -15.75 27.99 -12.41
CA THR A 482 -14.67 27.17 -13.00
C THR A 482 -13.38 27.95 -13.12
N PHE A 483 -12.26 27.37 -12.69
CA PHE A 483 -10.90 27.88 -12.89
C PHE A 483 -10.13 26.91 -13.81
N GLU A 484 -9.88 27.33 -15.05
CA GLU A 484 -9.07 26.55 -16.02
C GLU A 484 -7.57 26.87 -15.92
N ALA A 485 -7.25 28.04 -15.37
CA ALA A 485 -5.90 28.56 -15.15
C ALA A 485 -5.83 29.23 -13.77
N ASP A 486 -4.93 30.20 -13.58
CA ASP A 486 -4.57 30.74 -12.27
C ASP A 486 -5.54 31.85 -11.79
N GLY A 487 -6.84 31.52 -11.76
CA GLY A 487 -7.91 32.41 -11.32
C GLY A 487 -8.17 32.41 -9.81
N ILE A 488 -8.90 33.41 -9.32
CA ILE A 488 -9.34 33.51 -7.92
C ILE A 488 -10.79 34.02 -7.85
N ALA A 489 -11.47 33.75 -6.74
CA ALA A 489 -12.57 34.58 -6.25
C ALA A 489 -12.25 35.04 -4.82
N GLU A 490 -12.18 36.34 -4.56
CA GLU A 490 -11.70 36.88 -3.28
C GLU A 490 -12.68 37.88 -2.66
N SER A 491 -12.76 37.93 -1.32
CA SER A 491 -13.57 38.92 -0.63
C SER A 491 -12.91 40.30 -0.65
N ALA A 492 -13.72 41.36 -0.72
CA ALA A 492 -13.22 42.74 -0.62
C ALA A 492 -12.64 42.99 0.78
N GLU A 493 -13.42 42.62 1.80
CA GLU A 493 -13.10 42.81 3.21
C GLU A 493 -12.91 41.47 3.95
N PRO A 494 -12.20 41.45 5.09
CA PRO A 494 -12.13 40.29 5.97
C PRO A 494 -13.51 39.85 6.50
N PRO A 495 -13.82 38.55 6.57
CA PRO A 495 -15.13 38.05 7.00
C PRO A 495 -15.26 38.02 8.53
N ALA A 496 -15.34 39.19 9.18
CA ALA A 496 -15.35 39.33 10.65
C ALA A 496 -16.36 38.40 11.36
N LYS A 497 -17.59 38.30 10.84
CA LYS A 497 -18.65 37.42 11.39
C LYS A 497 -18.24 35.95 11.48
N LEU A 498 -17.48 35.46 10.50
CA LEU A 498 -16.99 34.08 10.49
C LEU A 498 -15.92 33.88 11.56
N VAL A 499 -14.96 34.81 11.64
CA VAL A 499 -13.86 34.76 12.61
C VAL A 499 -14.41 34.80 14.03
N GLU A 500 -15.28 35.76 14.34
CA GLU A 500 -15.91 35.91 15.66
C GLU A 500 -16.72 34.65 16.06
N ALA A 501 -17.51 34.11 15.13
CA ALA A 501 -18.33 32.93 15.41
C ALA A 501 -17.48 31.66 15.65
N CYS A 502 -16.40 31.46 14.89
CA CYS A 502 -15.49 30.33 15.08
C CYS A 502 -14.64 30.50 16.35
N GLN A 503 -14.16 31.70 16.67
CA GLN A 503 -13.46 31.99 17.93
C GLN A 503 -14.35 31.73 19.14
N LYS A 504 -15.62 32.15 19.08
CA LYS A 504 -16.59 31.97 20.17
C LYS A 504 -16.97 30.50 20.40
N SER A 505 -17.15 29.73 19.32
CA SER A 505 -17.51 28.31 19.40
C SER A 505 -16.32 27.39 19.64
N ASN A 506 -15.12 27.83 19.26
CA ASN A 506 -13.93 26.99 19.13
C ASN A 506 -14.10 25.82 18.14
N GLU A 507 -14.98 25.97 17.16
CA GLU A 507 -15.36 24.91 16.24
C GLU A 507 -15.46 25.44 14.80
N ILE A 508 -15.29 24.55 13.82
CA ILE A 508 -15.48 24.89 12.41
C ILE A 508 -15.91 23.68 11.58
N THR A 509 -16.75 23.94 10.58
CA THR A 509 -16.88 23.07 9.39
C THR A 509 -16.64 23.84 8.11
N ILE A 510 -15.83 23.29 7.20
CA ILE A 510 -15.62 23.76 5.83
C ILE A 510 -16.23 22.70 4.90
N GLU A 511 -17.29 23.04 4.19
CA GLU A 511 -17.94 22.18 3.20
C GLU A 511 -17.72 22.74 1.79
N ALA A 512 -17.36 21.88 0.84
CA ALA A 512 -17.22 22.24 -0.56
C ALA A 512 -17.70 21.10 -1.48
N TRP A 513 -18.49 21.44 -2.50
CA TRP A 513 -18.75 20.56 -3.64
C TRP A 513 -17.86 20.97 -4.79
N ILE A 514 -16.93 20.12 -5.17
CA ILE A 514 -15.89 20.44 -6.15
C ILE A 514 -15.66 19.33 -7.17
N ALA A 515 -15.22 19.71 -8.37
CA ALA A 515 -14.64 18.81 -9.36
C ALA A 515 -13.24 19.34 -9.74
N PRO A 516 -12.16 18.85 -9.09
CA PRO A 516 -10.79 19.14 -9.50
C PRO A 516 -10.57 18.94 -11.00
N ALA A 517 -9.82 19.81 -11.66
CA ALA A 517 -9.49 19.66 -13.09
C ALA A 517 -8.62 18.42 -13.35
N ASN A 518 -7.77 18.05 -12.38
CA ASN A 518 -6.94 16.86 -12.40
C ASN A 518 -6.54 16.45 -10.96
N THR A 519 -5.84 15.33 -10.81
CA THR A 519 -5.41 14.78 -9.51
C THR A 519 -3.90 14.93 -9.28
N THR A 520 -3.25 15.88 -9.95
CA THR A 520 -1.79 16.08 -9.92
C THR A 520 -1.42 17.55 -9.70
N GLN A 521 -2.31 18.33 -9.09
CA GLN A 521 -2.06 19.75 -8.83
C GLN A 521 -1.01 19.92 -7.73
N ASN A 522 -0.01 20.77 -7.96
CA ASN A 522 1.03 21.09 -6.98
C ASN A 522 0.47 22.00 -5.89
N GLY A 523 0.80 21.77 -4.62
CA GLY A 523 0.01 22.38 -3.58
C GLY A 523 0.63 22.57 -2.18
N PRO A 524 -0.24 22.65 -1.14
CA PRO A 524 -1.69 22.53 -1.29
C PRO A 524 -2.26 23.69 -2.12
N ALA A 525 -2.77 23.41 -3.32
CA ALA A 525 -3.44 24.35 -4.21
C ALA A 525 -4.75 24.79 -3.52
N ARG A 526 -5.06 26.09 -3.52
CA ARG A 526 -6.13 26.62 -2.65
C ARG A 526 -7.51 26.37 -3.24
N ILE A 527 -8.29 25.50 -2.62
CA ILE A 527 -9.70 25.31 -2.96
C ILE A 527 -10.53 26.37 -2.22
N VAL A 528 -10.39 26.42 -0.89
CA VAL A 528 -11.03 27.40 0.01
C VAL A 528 -10.00 27.88 1.02
N SER A 529 -9.77 29.18 1.15
CA SER A 529 -8.75 29.72 2.07
C SER A 529 -9.23 30.99 2.78
N LEU A 530 -8.81 31.13 4.04
CA LEU A 530 -8.87 32.38 4.80
C LEU A 530 -7.44 32.66 5.28
N SER A 531 -6.71 33.48 4.53
CA SER A 531 -5.27 33.63 4.65
C SER A 531 -4.79 35.03 4.29
N ALA A 532 -3.57 35.35 4.71
CA ALA A 532 -2.83 36.49 4.18
C ALA A 532 -1.97 36.07 2.98
N ASP A 533 -1.27 34.93 3.11
CA ASP A 533 -0.23 34.49 2.19
C ASP A 533 0.04 32.96 2.31
N PRO A 534 0.98 32.38 1.53
CA PRO A 534 1.30 30.96 1.57
C PRO A 534 1.87 30.43 2.89
N TYR A 535 2.18 31.29 3.86
CA TYR A 535 2.75 30.96 5.17
C TYR A 535 1.85 31.33 6.36
N LYS A 536 0.86 32.21 6.20
CA LYS A 536 -0.04 32.67 7.29
C LYS A 536 -1.53 32.54 6.95
N ARG A 537 -2.29 31.84 7.79
CA ARG A 537 -3.73 31.60 7.59
C ARG A 537 -4.51 31.42 8.88
N ASN A 538 -5.83 31.53 8.77
CA ASN A 538 -6.74 30.93 9.73
C ASN A 538 -7.08 29.49 9.32
N PHE A 539 -7.41 29.29 8.04
CA PHE A 539 -7.52 27.94 7.48
C PHE A 539 -7.27 27.91 5.97
N THR A 540 -6.94 26.72 5.47
CA THR A 540 -6.97 26.38 4.04
C THR A 540 -7.49 24.96 3.89
N LEU A 541 -8.50 24.75 3.05
CA LEU A 541 -8.76 23.47 2.38
C LEU A 541 -8.09 23.52 1.01
N GLY A 542 -7.15 22.62 0.76
CA GLY A 542 -6.37 22.58 -0.48
C GLY A 542 -6.16 21.18 -1.03
N GLN A 543 -5.62 21.13 -2.25
CA GLN A 543 -5.26 19.89 -2.94
C GLN A 543 -3.74 19.79 -3.09
N GLU A 544 -3.14 18.70 -2.63
CA GLU A 544 -1.74 18.33 -2.87
C GLU A 544 -1.72 17.03 -3.66
N GLY A 545 -1.42 17.09 -4.95
CA GLY A 545 -1.53 15.96 -5.85
C GLY A 545 -2.95 15.38 -5.83
N ASP A 546 -3.08 14.17 -5.28
CA ASP A 546 -4.33 13.44 -5.18
C ASP A 546 -4.94 13.44 -3.77
N LYS A 547 -4.43 14.28 -2.86
CA LYS A 547 -4.88 14.42 -1.48
C LYS A 547 -5.56 15.76 -1.27
N TYR A 548 -6.61 15.76 -0.45
CA TYR A 548 -7.08 16.96 0.23
C TYR A 548 -6.29 17.16 1.53
N GLU A 549 -5.78 18.36 1.73
CA GLU A 549 -5.07 18.80 2.94
C GLU A 549 -5.80 20.01 3.54
N VAL A 550 -5.99 19.97 4.85
CA VAL A 550 -6.49 21.09 5.63
C VAL A 550 -5.45 21.55 6.61
N ARG A 551 -5.11 22.83 6.50
CA ARG A 551 -4.30 23.55 7.49
C ARG A 551 -5.22 24.44 8.29
N LEU A 552 -5.15 24.33 9.62
CA LEU A 552 -6.00 25.08 10.53
C LEU A 552 -5.11 25.72 11.61
N ARG A 553 -5.08 27.05 11.66
CA ARG A 553 -4.40 27.78 12.74
C ARG A 553 -5.16 27.57 14.03
N THR A 554 -4.40 27.23 15.06
CA THR A 554 -4.86 27.21 16.45
C THR A 554 -3.73 27.78 17.32
N THR A 555 -4.01 27.99 18.60
CA THR A 555 -2.99 28.37 19.61
C THR A 555 -1.82 27.39 19.69
N GLN A 556 -1.93 26.17 19.15
CA GLN A 556 -0.88 25.15 19.18
C GLN A 556 -0.44 24.64 17.79
N ALA A 557 -1.15 24.96 16.70
CA ALA A 557 -0.82 24.50 15.34
C ALA A 557 0.08 25.46 14.53
N GLY A 558 0.44 26.61 15.13
CA GLY A 558 1.24 27.67 14.51
C GLY A 558 0.44 28.53 13.53
N GLU A 559 1.02 29.67 13.10
CA GLU A 559 0.35 30.65 12.22
C GLU A 559 0.01 30.10 10.82
N ASN A 560 0.67 29.01 10.42
CA ASN A 560 0.43 28.29 9.17
C ASN A 560 -0.53 27.11 9.34
N GLY A 561 -0.88 26.72 10.57
CA GLY A 561 -1.75 25.56 10.83
C GLY A 561 -1.16 24.23 10.38
N MET A 562 0.15 24.04 10.55
CA MET A 562 0.92 22.88 10.07
C MET A 562 1.14 21.79 11.13
N ASN A 563 0.90 22.08 12.40
CA ASN A 563 1.32 21.23 13.52
C ASN A 563 0.12 20.76 14.39
N PRO A 564 -0.69 19.79 13.94
CA PRO A 564 -0.62 19.09 12.66
C PRO A 564 -1.58 19.69 11.61
N ALA A 565 -1.19 19.64 10.34
CA ALA A 565 -2.14 19.68 9.24
C ALA A 565 -2.86 18.32 9.15
N LEU A 566 -4.15 18.32 8.79
CA LEU A 566 -4.89 17.09 8.54
C LEU A 566 -4.96 16.86 7.03
N ALA A 567 -4.47 15.72 6.56
CA ALA A 567 -4.53 15.36 5.15
C ALA A 567 -5.16 13.98 4.96
N THR A 568 -5.92 13.87 3.89
CA THR A 568 -6.34 12.57 3.34
C THR A 568 -5.12 11.83 2.79
N ARG A 569 -5.17 10.50 2.79
CA ARG A 569 -4.12 9.67 2.16
C ARG A 569 -4.21 9.66 0.63
N GLY A 570 -5.31 10.18 0.09
CA GLY A 570 -5.68 10.31 -1.32
C GLY A 570 -7.18 10.67 -1.41
N GLY A 571 -7.81 10.49 -2.57
CA GLY A 571 -9.27 10.62 -2.71
C GLY A 571 -9.74 11.82 -3.54
N VAL A 572 -8.82 12.65 -4.02
CA VAL A 572 -9.13 13.61 -5.08
C VAL A 572 -9.48 12.84 -6.34
N ALA A 573 -10.63 13.16 -6.93
CA ALA A 573 -11.05 12.64 -8.22
C ALA A 573 -11.45 13.81 -9.12
N ALA A 574 -11.13 13.74 -10.41
CA ALA A 574 -11.53 14.74 -11.40
C ALA A 574 -13.01 14.59 -11.78
N ARG A 575 -13.88 14.59 -10.76
CA ARG A 575 -15.33 14.50 -10.84
C ARG A 575 -15.92 15.20 -9.63
N LEU A 576 -17.19 15.57 -9.74
CA LEU A 576 -17.92 16.20 -8.64
C LEU A 576 -17.87 15.32 -7.39
N SER A 577 -17.37 15.91 -6.30
CA SER A 577 -17.17 15.27 -5.00
C SER A 577 -17.55 16.25 -3.89
N HIS A 578 -18.09 15.72 -2.80
CA HIS A 578 -18.43 16.47 -1.60
C HIS A 578 -17.32 16.36 -0.57
N ILE A 579 -16.65 17.46 -0.26
CA ILE A 579 -15.51 17.51 0.65
C ILE A 579 -15.91 18.30 1.88
N VAL A 580 -15.79 17.71 3.05
CA VAL A 580 -16.12 18.37 4.32
C VAL A 580 -14.99 18.22 5.29
N TYR A 581 -14.54 19.30 5.92
CA TYR A 581 -13.65 19.26 7.07
C TYR A 581 -14.41 19.73 8.29
N THR A 582 -14.34 18.99 9.40
CA THR A 582 -14.91 19.38 10.69
C THR A 582 -13.81 19.43 11.73
N ARG A 583 -13.88 20.37 12.67
CA ARG A 583 -13.06 20.38 13.89
C ARG A 583 -13.90 20.82 15.08
N ALA A 584 -14.05 19.91 16.05
CA ALA A 584 -14.82 20.11 17.28
C ALA A 584 -14.01 20.87 18.35
N ALA A 585 -14.68 21.34 19.41
CA ALA A 585 -14.07 22.16 20.46
C ALA A 585 -12.96 21.43 21.23
N ASP A 586 -13.07 20.10 21.33
CA ASP A 586 -12.07 19.21 21.94
C ASP A 586 -10.86 18.93 21.02
N GLY A 587 -10.83 19.52 19.82
CA GLY A 587 -9.75 19.38 18.86
C GLY A 587 -9.88 18.19 17.92
N LYS A 588 -10.88 17.30 18.09
CA LYS A 588 -11.10 16.22 17.13
C LYS A 588 -11.48 16.81 15.77
N ALA A 589 -10.77 16.36 14.75
CA ALA A 589 -10.95 16.82 13.39
C ALA A 589 -11.10 15.65 12.42
N ALA A 590 -11.85 15.87 11.34
CA ALA A 590 -12.02 14.88 10.28
C ALA A 590 -12.20 15.57 8.92
N ILE A 591 -11.67 14.95 7.87
CA ILE A 591 -12.01 15.23 6.48
C ILE A 591 -12.93 14.11 6.01
N TYR A 592 -14.04 14.46 5.40
CA TYR A 592 -15.00 13.58 4.77
C TYR A 592 -14.95 13.78 3.26
N VAL A 593 -15.11 12.69 2.51
CA VAL A 593 -15.28 12.67 1.06
C VAL A 593 -16.56 11.89 0.78
N ASN A 594 -17.55 12.55 0.17
CA ASN A 594 -18.85 11.98 -0.17
C ASN A 594 -19.59 11.36 1.03
N GLY A 595 -19.64 12.08 2.15
CA GLY A 595 -20.29 11.63 3.39
C GLY A 595 -19.43 10.73 4.28
N GLU A 596 -18.35 10.14 3.76
CA GLU A 596 -17.52 9.17 4.48
C GLU A 596 -16.24 9.79 5.04
N VAL A 597 -15.80 9.38 6.23
CA VAL A 597 -14.54 9.84 6.83
C VAL A 597 -13.34 9.35 6.01
N ALA A 598 -12.59 10.29 5.43
CA ALA A 598 -11.39 10.05 4.62
C ALA A 598 -10.08 10.32 5.37
N ALA A 599 -10.10 11.17 6.39
CA ALA A 599 -9.03 11.36 7.36
C ALA A 599 -9.62 11.79 8.70
N SER A 600 -8.96 11.44 9.79
CA SER A 600 -9.32 11.91 11.13
C SER A 600 -8.07 12.07 11.99
N GLY A 601 -8.13 12.98 12.95
CA GLY A 601 -7.04 13.21 13.90
C GLY A 601 -7.43 14.24 14.93
N THR A 602 -6.43 14.79 15.61
CA THR A 602 -6.61 15.86 16.58
C THR A 602 -5.79 17.07 16.15
N VAL A 603 -6.44 18.23 16.05
CA VAL A 603 -5.79 19.53 15.89
C VAL A 603 -5.88 20.27 17.22
N PRO A 604 -4.80 20.25 18.04
CA PRO A 604 -4.82 20.73 19.41
C PRO A 604 -4.90 22.27 19.49
N GLY A 605 -5.12 22.80 20.69
CA GLY A 605 -5.29 24.24 20.93
C GLY A 605 -6.71 24.74 20.65
N ASP A 606 -6.85 26.04 20.45
CA ASP A 606 -8.12 26.71 20.22
C ASP A 606 -8.00 27.79 19.13
N LEU A 607 -9.14 28.30 18.67
CA LEU A 607 -9.22 29.25 17.55
C LEU A 607 -9.01 30.72 17.98
N SER A 608 -8.76 31.03 19.25
CA SER A 608 -8.61 32.43 19.73
C SER A 608 -7.47 33.19 19.04
N SER A 609 -6.46 32.46 18.55
CA SER A 609 -5.33 33.02 17.78
C SER A 609 -5.65 33.40 16.33
N TRP A 610 -6.89 33.23 15.86
CA TRP A 610 -7.29 33.62 14.51
C TRP A 610 -7.17 35.12 14.26
N ASP A 611 -6.67 35.48 13.10
CA ASP A 611 -6.47 36.87 12.66
C ASP A 611 -7.73 37.38 11.96
N ALA A 612 -8.30 38.47 12.45
CA ALA A 612 -9.51 39.08 11.89
C ALA A 612 -9.27 39.87 10.59
N GLY A 613 -8.01 40.11 10.22
CA GLY A 613 -7.61 40.84 9.02
C GLY A 613 -7.42 39.98 7.76
N TYR A 614 -7.48 38.65 7.86
CA TYR A 614 -7.29 37.77 6.70
C TYR A 614 -8.53 37.77 5.79
N ARG A 615 -8.32 37.73 4.47
CA ARG A 615 -9.41 37.75 3.49
C ARG A 615 -9.70 36.34 2.98
N PHE A 616 -10.95 36.16 2.55
CA PHE A 616 -11.44 34.88 2.06
C PHE A 616 -11.18 34.74 0.57
N ALA A 617 -10.75 33.56 0.13
CA ALA A 617 -10.48 33.27 -1.27
C ALA A 617 -10.88 31.85 -1.67
N LEU A 618 -11.28 31.70 -2.93
CA LEU A 618 -11.51 30.44 -3.63
C LEU A 618 -10.59 30.34 -4.84
N GLY A 619 -10.07 29.15 -5.12
CA GLY A 619 -9.33 28.84 -6.36
C GLY A 619 -7.87 29.28 -6.41
N ASN A 620 -7.39 30.14 -5.50
CA ASN A 620 -5.97 30.50 -5.39
C ASN A 620 -5.66 31.11 -4.01
N GLU A 621 -4.38 31.32 -3.72
CA GLU A 621 -3.91 32.19 -2.64
C GLU A 621 -4.03 33.65 -3.06
N LEU A 622 -4.15 34.58 -2.11
CA LEU A 622 -4.20 36.02 -2.40
C LEU A 622 -2.96 36.51 -3.16
N THR A 623 -1.80 35.87 -2.95
CA THR A 623 -0.52 36.08 -3.65
C THR A 623 -0.46 35.49 -5.06
N ARG A 624 -1.49 34.74 -5.48
CA ARG A 624 -1.67 34.13 -6.82
C ARG A 624 -0.73 32.99 -7.21
N ASP A 625 0.12 32.53 -6.30
CA ASP A 625 1.16 31.52 -6.54
C ASP A 625 0.76 30.09 -6.14
N ARG A 626 -0.50 29.87 -5.69
CA ARG A 626 -1.02 28.55 -5.30
C ARG A 626 -2.36 28.22 -6.00
N PRO A 627 -2.41 28.29 -7.34
CA PRO A 627 -3.65 28.14 -8.09
C PRO A 627 -4.21 26.73 -7.96
N TRP A 628 -5.52 26.63 -7.75
CA TRP A 628 -6.31 25.43 -7.89
C TRP A 628 -7.22 25.53 -9.11
N ARG A 629 -7.16 24.52 -9.96
CA ARG A 629 -7.94 24.40 -11.18
C ARG A 629 -9.06 23.38 -10.96
N GLY A 630 -10.26 23.72 -11.40
CA GLY A 630 -11.44 22.85 -11.25
C GLY A 630 -12.72 23.65 -11.14
N GLU A 631 -13.80 22.93 -10.87
CA GLU A 631 -15.13 23.49 -10.71
C GLU A 631 -15.56 23.50 -9.24
N LEU A 632 -16.16 24.60 -8.79
CA LEU A 632 -16.86 24.72 -7.52
C LEU A 632 -18.37 24.77 -7.79
N ARG A 633 -19.15 24.00 -7.02
CA ARG A 633 -20.63 23.98 -7.07
C ARG A 633 -21.28 24.54 -5.82
N LEU A 634 -20.60 24.41 -4.68
CA LEU A 634 -21.01 24.97 -3.39
C LEU A 634 -19.78 25.14 -2.49
N VAL A 635 -19.74 26.22 -1.70
CA VAL A 635 -18.89 26.31 -0.51
C VAL A 635 -19.74 26.78 0.66
N ALA A 636 -19.69 26.09 1.80
CA ALA A 636 -20.42 26.47 3.01
C ALA A 636 -19.49 26.40 4.24
N LEU A 637 -19.63 27.38 5.13
CA LEU A 637 -18.81 27.53 6.33
C LEU A 637 -19.71 27.57 7.56
N TYR A 638 -19.41 26.73 8.53
CA TYR A 638 -20.15 26.63 9.79
C TYR A 638 -19.24 26.96 10.97
N SER A 639 -19.76 27.67 11.98
CA SER A 639 -19.10 27.92 13.26
C SER A 639 -19.37 26.82 14.29
N ARG A 640 -19.46 25.57 13.81
CA ARG A 640 -19.55 24.36 14.62
C ARG A 640 -19.07 23.15 13.83
N ALA A 641 -18.66 22.09 14.51
CA ALA A 641 -18.42 20.80 13.88
C ALA A 641 -19.75 20.13 13.56
N LEU A 642 -19.97 19.82 12.28
CA LEU A 642 -21.08 18.94 11.89
C LEU A 642 -20.79 17.52 12.35
N THR A 643 -21.83 16.82 12.82
CA THR A 643 -21.69 15.39 13.15
C THR A 643 -21.58 14.55 11.88
N PRO A 644 -21.08 13.29 11.94
CA PRO A 644 -21.06 12.41 10.78
C PRO A 644 -22.43 12.25 10.11
N GLN A 645 -23.52 12.19 10.89
CA GLN A 645 -24.88 12.10 10.36
C GLN A 645 -25.32 13.38 9.63
N GLU A 646 -24.84 14.54 10.10
CA GLU A 646 -25.11 15.83 9.47
C GLU A 646 -24.30 16.04 8.19
N VAL A 647 -23.06 15.56 8.15
CA VAL A 647 -22.23 15.53 6.94
C VAL A 647 -22.88 14.63 5.89
N GLU A 648 -23.33 13.44 6.27
CA GLU A 648 -24.09 12.53 5.39
C GLU A 648 -25.42 13.14 4.92
N ARG A 649 -26.13 13.86 5.80
CA ARG A 649 -27.34 14.60 5.42
C ARG A 649 -27.04 15.66 4.35
N ASN A 650 -25.96 16.42 4.51
CA ASN A 650 -25.52 17.41 3.53
C ASN A 650 -25.05 16.78 2.21
N TYR A 651 -24.42 15.60 2.27
CA TYR A 651 -24.07 14.82 1.08
C TYR A 651 -25.33 14.44 0.28
N ARG A 652 -26.35 13.88 0.96
CA ARG A 652 -27.64 13.52 0.34
C ARG A 652 -28.43 14.71 -0.19
N ALA A 653 -28.23 15.91 0.38
CA ALA A 653 -28.83 17.14 -0.13
C ALA A 653 -28.27 17.54 -1.51
N GLY A 654 -27.10 17.02 -1.89
CA GLY A 654 -26.46 17.27 -3.19
C GLY A 654 -25.84 18.66 -3.31
N ALA A 655 -25.36 19.00 -4.52
CA ALA A 655 -24.72 20.28 -4.80
C ALA A 655 -25.71 21.40 -5.18
N THR A 656 -26.97 21.05 -5.47
CA THR A 656 -28.03 21.99 -5.90
C THR A 656 -28.98 22.27 -4.75
N GLY A 657 -29.20 23.53 -4.41
CA GLY A 657 -29.98 23.95 -3.24
C GLY A 657 -29.05 24.48 -2.16
N GLY A 658 -28.77 25.78 -2.24
CA GLY A 658 -28.21 26.50 -1.11
C GLY A 658 -29.12 26.35 0.11
N PRO A 659 -28.58 26.45 1.34
CA PRO A 659 -29.41 26.52 2.53
C PRO A 659 -30.43 27.67 2.38
N PRO A 660 -31.69 27.51 2.85
CA PRO A 660 -32.68 28.58 2.78
C PRO A 660 -32.11 29.84 3.42
N ARG A 661 -32.29 30.98 2.74
CA ARG A 661 -31.86 32.29 3.22
C ARG A 661 -32.86 32.73 4.28
N ASP A 662 -32.38 32.93 5.51
CA ASP A 662 -33.04 33.79 6.49
C ASP A 662 -32.48 35.21 6.37
#